data_AF-A0A351F618-F1
#
_entry.id   AF-A0A351F618-F1
#
_cell.length_a   1.000
_cell.length_b   1.000
_cell.length_c   1.000
_cell.angle_alpha   90.00
_cell.angle_beta   90.00
_cell.angle_gamma   90.00
#
_symmetry.space_group_name_H-M   'P 1'
#
loop_
_entity.id
_entity.type
_entity.pdbx_description
1 polymer ?
#
loop_
_entity_poly.entity_id
_entity_poly.type
_entity_poly.pdbx_seq_one_letter_code
_entity_poly.pdbx_strand_id
1 'polypeptide(L)'
;MKNQKTAAGSFSALFRNTCKRTCFVPIITFLLLFISTLSNYIKIKAFNTFDGAQFVKERYFGFFWNDVYHTGVSLAEVLIIIGAVLAGIIAFSFAQSKKQCNVIFSLGMSRKKIFLAKYLGGLLPFCIAVIIAAFFELVAVFSVGYTLNVPIIKIAVYYVVSFIGIYALSFTITSAAIAYSGNIVEGLIFTAIIAAFPMAAGVLFGEMRGLYTLGGISVYEGEWNFFSPYFHMFRYMNGGGYEVPDKYAEVVESFIGVYQSYFTFNADGTPFYNLRITDYSGAIMDIIYAAIIFVIAFLAFSKRKNEISGSFGRAKGLNEICAVFVGMYVMMYGMFGVLHGMFNFEKGNFLAFICSIGFFIVPYFIFKMIFGSKRKMILKSMLKRIPSYIVAIAIFTTIFSSGLFGYASKIPDAEDVESIEFASVISNPYSTVNNRDALHRAPAYGYASMESYSGYTRSGGMDLFSYGSGYQSSYYPEYSVDDEETIRRLIEIHRSFVQKGNIKSNASDSCAMNFQIIYTLKNGKKIKRYYTKTTEENAKRIMGLSDTIVEKSGISSFFADEVSDGDSELVDAVAAELNPYNYFYLYSKHLKESQRCGMITDELKRAVLTDLENQTADDLFFHKPEDELGVISFGMDTTLSEYLPDNYYTNEQGDVVNDETGEIIDYKALVTKAAKQSLALTDLTANAMGYIPKSFVITKSMTNTVKYLTDNGYMKYLESKITASDVKSMKLCTRAESLNKSNADVIPLFSGGYNTVADIKESDKLSEQDLHLDYHYIKTNVANEITSKSTIQKVLDNSFLYGYCGNDYRIAEITFNDGSIATYCITGEVYEKLMK
;
A
#
# COMPACT_ATOMS: atom_id res chain seq x y z
N MET A 1 -52.44 -26.57 -6.82
CA MET A 1 -52.17 -27.46 -7.96
C MET A 1 -53.09 -28.66 -7.81
N LYS A 2 -54.16 -28.76 -8.61
CA LYS A 2 -54.89 -30.03 -8.74
C LYS A 2 -53.92 -31.06 -9.33
N ASN A 3 -53.96 -32.30 -8.84
CA ASN A 3 -53.18 -33.43 -9.34
C ASN A 3 -53.51 -33.68 -10.82
N GLN A 4 -52.87 -32.93 -11.73
CA GLN A 4 -52.67 -33.41 -13.09
C GLN A 4 -51.52 -34.41 -13.00
N LYS A 5 -51.83 -35.69 -13.24
CA LYS A 5 -50.85 -36.71 -13.61
C LYS A 5 -50.12 -36.20 -14.85
N THR A 6 -49.06 -35.44 -14.66
CA THR A 6 -48.12 -35.11 -15.73
C THR A 6 -47.30 -36.36 -15.98
N ALA A 7 -47.14 -36.75 -17.25
CA ALA A 7 -46.35 -37.94 -17.64
C ALA A 7 -44.90 -37.90 -17.13
N ALA A 8 -44.41 -36.72 -16.71
CA ALA A 8 -43.16 -36.53 -16.01
C ALA A 8 -43.42 -36.33 -14.51
N GLY A 9 -42.99 -37.26 -13.64
CA GLY A 9 -43.34 -37.28 -12.21
C GLY A 9 -43.04 -36.01 -11.40
N SER A 10 -43.46 -35.99 -10.12
CA SER A 10 -43.50 -34.79 -9.24
C SER A 10 -42.21 -33.96 -9.17
N PHE A 11 -41.04 -34.57 -9.32
CA PHE A 11 -39.75 -33.87 -9.40
C PHE A 11 -39.64 -33.01 -10.66
N SER A 12 -39.92 -33.60 -11.84
CA SER A 12 -39.84 -32.89 -13.12
C SER A 12 -40.85 -31.75 -13.19
N ALA A 13 -42.03 -31.92 -12.60
CA ALA A 13 -43.04 -30.86 -12.54
C ALA A 13 -42.54 -29.66 -11.72
N LEU A 14 -41.92 -29.90 -10.56
CA LEU A 14 -41.35 -28.84 -9.73
C LEU A 14 -40.14 -28.17 -10.37
N PHE A 15 -39.27 -28.95 -11.00
CA PHE A 15 -38.13 -28.44 -11.77
C PHE A 15 -38.61 -27.51 -12.89
N ARG A 16 -39.47 -27.99 -13.80
CA ARG A 16 -40.02 -27.21 -14.92
C ARG A 16 -40.76 -25.95 -14.46
N ASN A 17 -41.56 -26.07 -13.40
CA ASN A 17 -42.25 -24.90 -12.83
C ASN A 17 -41.26 -23.85 -12.32
N THR A 18 -40.14 -24.28 -11.73
CA THR A 18 -39.12 -23.35 -11.24
C THR A 18 -38.40 -22.69 -12.41
N CYS A 19 -37.98 -23.47 -13.42
CA CYS A 19 -37.43 -22.94 -14.67
C CYS A 19 -38.34 -21.87 -15.28
N LYS A 20 -39.64 -22.15 -15.42
CA LYS A 20 -40.59 -21.18 -16.00
C LYS A 20 -40.72 -19.88 -15.19
N ARG A 21 -40.56 -19.94 -13.87
CA ARG A 21 -40.68 -18.76 -13.02
C ARG A 21 -39.40 -17.94 -12.93
N THR A 22 -38.25 -18.56 -13.18
CA THR A 22 -36.95 -17.89 -13.16
C THR A 22 -36.40 -17.62 -14.56
N CYS A 23 -37.06 -18.07 -15.64
CA CYS A 23 -36.51 -18.00 -17.00
C CYS A 23 -36.35 -16.58 -17.54
N PHE A 24 -36.98 -15.57 -16.95
CA PHE A 24 -36.76 -14.19 -17.38
C PHE A 24 -35.29 -13.77 -17.20
N VAL A 25 -34.60 -14.24 -16.15
CA VAL A 25 -33.17 -13.93 -15.92
C VAL A 25 -32.27 -14.47 -17.05
N PRO A 26 -32.24 -15.78 -17.35
CA PRO A 26 -31.44 -16.30 -18.45
C PRO A 26 -31.85 -15.75 -19.82
N ILE A 27 -33.14 -15.45 -20.05
CA ILE A 27 -33.59 -14.83 -21.31
C ILE A 27 -33.03 -13.42 -21.44
N ILE A 28 -33.13 -12.59 -20.40
CA ILE A 28 -32.60 -11.22 -20.42
C ILE A 28 -31.07 -11.24 -20.57
N THR A 29 -30.37 -12.08 -19.81
CA THR A 29 -28.91 -12.22 -19.94
C THR A 29 -28.52 -12.66 -21.34
N PHE A 30 -29.16 -13.70 -21.90
CA PHE A 30 -28.92 -14.12 -23.28
C PHE A 30 -29.14 -12.99 -24.28
N LEU A 31 -30.27 -12.28 -24.19
CA LEU A 31 -30.58 -11.18 -25.11
C LEU A 31 -29.56 -10.04 -25.00
N LEU A 32 -29.13 -9.66 -23.80
CA LEU A 32 -28.13 -8.62 -23.61
C LEU A 32 -26.79 -8.98 -24.26
N LEU A 33 -26.28 -10.19 -23.98
CA LEU A 33 -25.01 -10.66 -24.55
C LEU A 33 -25.12 -10.81 -26.08
N PHE A 34 -26.21 -11.41 -26.56
CA PHE A 34 -26.44 -11.62 -27.99
C PHE A 34 -26.63 -10.31 -28.77
N ILE A 35 -27.34 -9.33 -28.22
CA ILE A 35 -27.53 -8.02 -28.87
C ILE A 35 -26.21 -7.26 -28.93
N SER A 36 -25.37 -7.33 -27.88
CA SER A 36 -24.02 -6.74 -27.92
C SER A 36 -23.15 -7.39 -29.02
N THR A 37 -23.10 -8.74 -29.06
CA THR A 37 -22.47 -9.49 -30.17
C THR A 37 -22.95 -9.00 -31.53
N LEU A 38 -24.27 -8.96 -31.73
CA LEU A 38 -24.89 -8.65 -33.02
C LEU A 38 -24.63 -7.21 -33.44
N SER A 39 -24.76 -6.25 -32.50
CA SER A 39 -24.53 -4.83 -32.74
C SER A 39 -23.11 -4.58 -33.22
N ASN A 40 -22.11 -5.13 -32.52
CA ASN A 40 -20.71 -4.96 -32.87
C ASN A 40 -20.32 -5.72 -34.15
N TYR A 41 -20.88 -6.91 -34.37
CA TYR A 41 -20.72 -7.61 -35.64
C TYR A 41 -21.23 -6.77 -36.83
N ILE A 42 -22.42 -6.15 -36.69
CA ILE A 42 -22.98 -5.25 -37.71
C ILE A 42 -22.07 -4.03 -37.92
N LYS A 43 -21.58 -3.39 -36.84
CA LYS A 43 -20.69 -2.23 -36.95
C LYS A 43 -19.42 -2.54 -37.75
N ILE A 44 -18.79 -3.69 -37.48
CA ILE A 44 -17.59 -4.12 -38.21
C ILE A 44 -17.92 -4.40 -39.67
N LYS A 45 -18.96 -5.19 -39.96
CA LYS A 45 -19.29 -5.58 -41.34
C LYS A 45 -19.82 -4.43 -42.20
N ALA A 46 -20.58 -3.50 -41.61
CA ALA A 46 -21.23 -2.42 -42.36
C ALA A 46 -20.39 -1.13 -42.41
N PHE A 47 -19.63 -0.83 -41.36
CA PHE A 47 -18.95 0.47 -41.22
C PHE A 47 -17.44 0.33 -41.02
N ASN A 48 -16.90 -0.89 -40.94
CA ASN A 48 -15.49 -1.16 -40.60
C ASN A 48 -15.04 -0.45 -39.32
N THR A 49 -15.96 -0.29 -38.36
CA THR A 49 -15.72 0.35 -37.07
C THR A 49 -16.05 -0.60 -35.92
N PHE A 50 -15.34 -0.43 -34.81
CA PHE A 50 -15.61 -1.08 -33.54
C PHE A 50 -15.50 -0.03 -32.43
N ASP A 51 -16.54 0.07 -31.59
CA ASP A 51 -16.68 1.07 -30.52
C ASP A 51 -16.36 2.53 -30.94
N GLY A 52 -16.81 2.93 -32.13
CA GLY A 52 -16.62 4.30 -32.65
C GLY A 52 -15.25 4.57 -33.28
N ALA A 53 -14.30 3.62 -33.23
CA ALA A 53 -13.00 3.70 -33.88
C ALA A 53 -12.90 2.80 -35.12
N GLN A 54 -11.91 3.03 -35.99
CA GLN A 54 -11.59 2.15 -37.12
C GLN A 54 -11.23 0.74 -36.60
N PHE A 55 -11.85 -0.29 -37.17
CA PHE A 55 -11.57 -1.67 -36.78
C PHE A 55 -10.18 -2.11 -37.24
N VAL A 56 -9.30 -2.40 -36.27
CA VAL A 56 -7.97 -2.98 -36.52
C VAL A 56 -7.95 -4.40 -35.98
N LYS A 57 -7.81 -5.38 -36.88
CA LYS A 57 -7.90 -6.81 -36.55
C LYS A 57 -6.94 -7.23 -35.44
N GLU A 58 -5.73 -6.66 -35.37
CA GLU A 58 -4.75 -6.98 -34.32
C GLU A 58 -5.12 -6.42 -32.94
N ARG A 59 -6.02 -5.43 -32.84
CA ARG A 59 -6.30 -4.68 -31.59
C ARG A 59 -7.52 -5.15 -30.82
N TYR A 60 -8.42 -5.92 -31.42
CA TYR A 60 -9.72 -6.25 -30.83
C TYR A 60 -9.94 -7.76 -30.76
N PHE A 61 -10.42 -8.26 -29.61
CA PHE A 61 -10.84 -9.66 -29.49
C PHE A 61 -12.18 -9.77 -28.75
N GLY A 62 -13.16 -10.36 -29.42
CA GLY A 62 -14.51 -10.49 -28.88
C GLY A 62 -15.33 -9.22 -29.03
N PHE A 63 -16.62 -9.37 -29.33
CA PHE A 63 -17.56 -8.29 -29.45
C PHE A 63 -18.13 -7.89 -28.09
N PHE A 64 -18.78 -8.81 -27.38
CA PHE A 64 -19.35 -8.46 -26.08
C PHE A 64 -18.34 -8.61 -24.94
N TRP A 65 -17.30 -9.43 -25.10
CA TRP A 65 -16.19 -9.50 -24.15
C TRP A 65 -15.52 -8.12 -23.97
N ASN A 66 -15.47 -7.34 -25.05
CA ASN A 66 -14.89 -6.01 -25.05
C ASN A 66 -15.90 -4.90 -24.68
N ASP A 67 -17.18 -5.01 -25.07
CA ASP A 67 -18.23 -4.05 -24.64
C ASP A 67 -18.45 -4.05 -23.12
N VAL A 68 -18.39 -5.22 -22.47
CA VAL A 68 -18.53 -5.34 -21.00
C VAL A 68 -17.47 -4.51 -20.26
N TYR A 69 -16.36 -4.17 -20.91
CA TYR A 69 -15.27 -3.37 -20.38
C TYR A 69 -15.46 -1.85 -20.61
N HIS A 70 -15.80 -1.41 -21.82
CA HIS A 70 -15.83 0.01 -22.18
C HIS A 70 -16.91 0.84 -21.45
N THR A 71 -17.95 0.21 -20.89
CA THR A 71 -19.06 0.94 -20.24
C THR A 71 -18.81 1.41 -18.80
N GLY A 72 -17.57 1.46 -18.31
CA GLY A 72 -17.17 2.20 -17.08
C GLY A 72 -17.63 1.62 -15.73
N VAL A 73 -18.54 0.66 -15.72
CA VAL A 73 -18.86 -0.26 -14.62
C VAL A 73 -19.32 -1.54 -15.32
N SER A 74 -18.90 -2.72 -14.88
CA SER A 74 -19.41 -3.98 -15.43
C SER A 74 -20.88 -4.18 -15.02
N LEU A 75 -21.79 -3.40 -15.63
CA LEU A 75 -23.25 -3.50 -15.47
C LEU A 75 -23.71 -4.95 -15.63
N ALA A 76 -23.06 -5.73 -16.49
CA ALA A 76 -23.30 -7.15 -16.66
C ALA A 76 -23.15 -7.95 -15.35
N GLU A 77 -22.08 -7.75 -14.58
CA GLU A 77 -21.86 -8.46 -13.31
C GLU A 77 -22.91 -8.09 -12.27
N VAL A 78 -23.17 -6.80 -12.11
CA VAL A 78 -24.19 -6.29 -11.20
C VAL A 78 -25.56 -6.86 -11.57
N LEU A 79 -25.91 -6.89 -12.86
CA LEU A 79 -27.15 -7.47 -13.35
C LEU A 79 -27.21 -8.99 -13.15
N ILE A 80 -26.10 -9.71 -13.31
CA ILE A 80 -26.03 -11.15 -13.04
C ILE A 80 -26.26 -11.42 -11.55
N ILE A 81 -25.63 -10.65 -10.66
CA ILE A 81 -25.82 -10.76 -9.20
C ILE A 81 -27.28 -10.47 -8.84
N ILE A 82 -27.85 -9.36 -9.33
CA ILE A 82 -29.26 -8.99 -9.10
C ILE A 82 -30.19 -10.09 -9.62
N GLY A 83 -29.94 -10.58 -10.84
CA GLY A 83 -30.69 -11.67 -11.46
C GLY A 83 -30.64 -12.95 -10.64
N ALA A 84 -29.47 -13.31 -10.12
CA ALA A 84 -29.27 -14.47 -9.26
C ALA A 84 -30.03 -14.35 -7.93
N VAL A 85 -29.98 -13.16 -7.31
CA VAL A 85 -30.74 -12.86 -6.08
C VAL A 85 -32.24 -13.00 -6.34
N LEU A 86 -32.76 -12.38 -7.41
CA LEU A 86 -34.17 -12.47 -7.78
C LEU A 86 -34.60 -13.91 -8.06
N ALA A 87 -33.79 -14.67 -8.82
CA ALA A 87 -34.04 -16.07 -9.11
C ALA A 87 -34.08 -16.93 -7.83
N GLY A 88 -33.16 -16.70 -6.89
CA GLY A 88 -33.11 -17.39 -5.60
C GLY A 88 -34.35 -17.12 -4.75
N ILE A 89 -34.77 -15.85 -4.67
CA ILE A 89 -36.01 -15.44 -3.98
C ILE A 89 -37.22 -16.14 -4.61
N ILE A 90 -37.37 -16.08 -5.93
CA ILE A 90 -38.52 -16.67 -6.63
C ILE A 90 -38.55 -18.18 -6.44
N ALA A 91 -37.40 -18.84 -6.58
CA ALA A 91 -37.28 -20.29 -6.44
C ALA A 91 -37.71 -20.75 -5.04
N PHE A 92 -37.29 -20.05 -3.97
CA PHE A 92 -37.49 -20.48 -2.58
C PHE A 92 -38.53 -19.69 -1.78
N SER A 93 -39.19 -18.69 -2.39
CA SER A 93 -40.27 -17.87 -1.78
C SER A 93 -41.37 -18.70 -1.11
N PHE A 94 -41.62 -19.92 -1.58
CA PHE A 94 -42.59 -20.82 -0.96
C PHE A 94 -42.28 -21.18 0.49
N ALA A 95 -41.00 -21.18 0.87
CA ALA A 95 -40.56 -21.45 2.24
C ALA A 95 -40.99 -20.33 3.20
N GLN A 96 -41.37 -19.17 2.67
CA GLN A 96 -41.77 -17.99 3.44
C GLN A 96 -43.25 -17.98 3.80
N SER A 97 -44.06 -18.83 3.16
CA SER A 97 -45.49 -18.94 3.46
C SER A 97 -45.82 -20.31 4.01
N LYS A 98 -46.38 -20.37 5.22
CA LYS A 98 -46.82 -21.62 5.85
C LYS A 98 -47.79 -22.40 4.95
N LYS A 99 -48.68 -21.69 4.25
CA LYS A 99 -49.65 -22.26 3.30
C LYS A 99 -48.94 -22.93 2.12
N GLN A 100 -48.04 -22.21 1.44
CA GLN A 100 -47.34 -22.73 0.26
C GLN A 100 -46.35 -23.86 0.63
N CYS A 101 -45.67 -23.72 1.77
CA CYS A 101 -44.78 -24.73 2.31
C CYS A 101 -45.50 -26.05 2.60
N ASN A 102 -46.68 -26.01 3.21
CA ASN A 102 -47.49 -27.21 3.46
C ASN A 102 -47.94 -27.88 2.16
N VAL A 103 -48.37 -27.10 1.15
CA VAL A 103 -48.78 -27.63 -0.17
C VAL A 103 -47.62 -28.33 -0.87
N ILE A 104 -46.42 -27.76 -0.85
CA ILE A 104 -45.26 -28.35 -1.52
C ILE A 104 -44.75 -29.58 -0.76
N PHE A 105 -44.79 -29.57 0.57
CA PHE A 105 -44.39 -30.72 1.38
C PHE A 105 -45.41 -31.87 1.36
N SER A 106 -46.66 -31.63 0.97
CA SER A 106 -47.66 -32.69 0.78
C SER A 106 -47.57 -33.41 -0.58
N LEU A 107 -46.61 -33.06 -1.45
CA LEU A 107 -46.42 -33.67 -2.77
C LEU A 107 -45.86 -35.12 -2.75
N GLY A 108 -45.74 -35.74 -1.57
CA GLY A 108 -45.23 -37.12 -1.43
C GLY A 108 -43.74 -37.30 -1.74
N MET A 109 -42.97 -36.21 -1.82
CA MET A 109 -41.53 -36.26 -2.07
C MET A 109 -40.72 -35.90 -0.83
N SER A 110 -39.50 -36.45 -0.73
CA SER A 110 -38.56 -36.00 0.29
C SER A 110 -38.22 -34.51 0.12
N ARG A 111 -38.02 -33.81 1.24
CA ARG A 111 -37.62 -32.40 1.24
C ARG A 111 -36.33 -32.15 0.47
N LYS A 112 -35.38 -33.09 0.51
CA LYS A 112 -34.14 -33.04 -0.27
C LYS A 112 -34.43 -33.01 -1.78
N LYS A 113 -35.31 -33.88 -2.27
CA LYS A 113 -35.73 -33.88 -3.69
C LYS A 113 -36.44 -32.57 -4.09
N ILE A 114 -37.22 -31.99 -3.19
CA ILE A 114 -37.87 -30.68 -3.41
C ILE A 114 -36.83 -29.57 -3.55
N PHE A 115 -35.88 -29.50 -2.62
CA PHE A 115 -34.79 -28.51 -2.67
C PHE A 115 -33.99 -28.64 -3.95
N LEU A 116 -33.57 -29.86 -4.30
CA LEU A 116 -32.79 -30.14 -5.51
C LEU A 116 -33.53 -29.75 -6.79
N ALA A 117 -34.82 -30.09 -6.91
CA ALA A 117 -35.63 -29.73 -8.08
C ALA A 117 -35.71 -28.21 -8.26
N LYS A 118 -35.89 -27.48 -7.16
CA LYS A 118 -35.99 -26.01 -7.12
C LYS A 118 -34.66 -25.36 -7.44
N TYR A 119 -33.59 -25.83 -6.81
CA TYR A 119 -32.24 -25.33 -7.01
C TYR A 119 -31.77 -25.51 -8.46
N LEU A 120 -31.83 -26.73 -9.00
CA LEU A 120 -31.43 -26.99 -10.40
C LEU A 120 -32.31 -26.20 -11.39
N GLY A 121 -33.60 -26.03 -11.08
CA GLY A 121 -34.52 -25.28 -11.92
C GLY A 121 -34.21 -23.78 -12.00
N GLY A 122 -33.53 -23.21 -10.99
CA GLY A 122 -33.06 -21.83 -11.01
C GLY A 122 -31.64 -21.66 -11.55
N LEU A 123 -30.78 -22.68 -11.42
CA LEU A 123 -29.38 -22.63 -11.83
C LEU A 123 -29.16 -23.00 -13.31
N LEU A 124 -29.62 -24.17 -13.74
CA LEU A 124 -29.31 -24.73 -15.06
C LEU A 124 -29.74 -23.84 -16.23
N PRO A 125 -30.92 -23.18 -16.22
CA PRO A 125 -31.30 -22.30 -17.32
C PRO A 125 -30.31 -21.15 -17.57
N PHE A 126 -29.69 -20.63 -16.51
CA PHE A 126 -28.66 -19.59 -16.62
C PHE A 126 -27.37 -20.12 -17.26
N CYS A 127 -26.88 -21.26 -16.78
CA CYS A 127 -25.71 -21.93 -17.40
C CYS A 127 -25.92 -22.14 -18.90
N ILE A 128 -27.10 -22.64 -19.30
CA ILE A 128 -27.44 -22.90 -20.70
C ILE A 128 -27.46 -21.59 -21.50
N ALA A 129 -28.09 -20.53 -20.97
CA ALA A 129 -28.17 -19.25 -21.66
C ALA A 129 -26.80 -18.63 -21.93
N VAL A 130 -25.89 -18.65 -20.95
CA VAL A 130 -24.52 -18.12 -21.10
C VAL A 130 -23.71 -18.95 -22.10
N ILE A 131 -23.81 -20.28 -22.04
CA ILE A 131 -23.11 -21.17 -23.00
C ILE A 131 -23.61 -20.92 -24.43
N ILE A 132 -24.92 -20.76 -24.63
CA ILE A 132 -25.48 -20.46 -25.95
C ILE A 132 -25.04 -19.07 -26.44
N ALA A 133 -25.02 -18.06 -25.58
CA ALA A 133 -24.54 -16.72 -25.94
C ALA A 133 -23.07 -16.75 -26.38
N ALA A 134 -22.21 -17.43 -25.61
CA ALA A 134 -20.79 -17.60 -25.94
C ALA A 134 -20.58 -18.38 -27.25
N PHE A 135 -21.43 -19.35 -27.55
CA PHE A 135 -21.41 -20.05 -28.84
C PHE A 135 -21.66 -19.09 -30.01
N PHE A 136 -22.70 -18.25 -29.94
CA PHE A 136 -22.99 -17.27 -30.99
C PHE A 136 -21.88 -16.23 -31.15
N GLU A 137 -21.29 -15.80 -30.03
CA GLU A 137 -20.14 -14.91 -30.02
C GLU A 137 -18.94 -15.51 -30.75
N LEU A 138 -18.57 -16.75 -30.45
CA LEU A 138 -17.49 -17.44 -31.15
C LEU A 138 -17.77 -17.53 -32.65
N VAL A 139 -18.99 -17.89 -33.05
CA VAL A 139 -19.40 -17.92 -34.47
C VAL A 139 -19.23 -16.54 -35.12
N ALA A 140 -19.62 -15.48 -34.43
CA ALA A 140 -19.54 -14.12 -34.94
C ALA A 140 -18.06 -13.65 -35.06
N VAL A 141 -17.22 -13.96 -34.08
CA VAL A 141 -15.77 -13.71 -34.09
C VAL A 141 -15.10 -14.45 -35.26
N PHE A 142 -15.45 -15.71 -35.53
CA PHE A 142 -14.90 -16.42 -36.69
C PHE A 142 -15.39 -15.83 -38.02
N SER A 143 -16.62 -15.34 -38.07
CA SER A 143 -17.21 -14.76 -39.28
C SER A 143 -16.57 -13.42 -39.70
N VAL A 144 -15.85 -12.75 -38.81
CA VAL A 144 -15.04 -11.55 -39.13
C VAL A 144 -13.57 -11.86 -39.46
N GLY A 145 -13.18 -13.14 -39.47
CA GLY A 145 -11.87 -13.59 -39.99
C GLY A 145 -10.81 -13.91 -38.95
N TYR A 146 -11.18 -14.10 -37.67
CA TYR A 146 -10.29 -14.71 -36.67
C TYR A 146 -10.24 -16.23 -36.86
N THR A 147 -9.05 -16.81 -36.76
CA THR A 147 -8.83 -18.26 -36.78
C THR A 147 -9.05 -18.84 -35.38
N LEU A 148 -9.76 -19.98 -35.29
CA LEU A 148 -9.91 -20.71 -34.03
C LEU A 148 -8.53 -21.15 -33.50
N ASN A 149 -8.07 -20.53 -32.42
CA ASN A 149 -6.83 -20.91 -31.74
C ASN A 149 -7.10 -21.13 -30.23
N VAL A 150 -6.15 -21.79 -29.55
CA VAL A 150 -6.27 -22.12 -28.13
C VAL A 150 -6.49 -20.89 -27.24
N PRO A 151 -5.77 -19.76 -27.41
CA PRO A 151 -6.00 -18.54 -26.63
C PRO A 151 -7.44 -18.01 -26.69
N ILE A 152 -8.03 -17.95 -27.89
CA ILE A 152 -9.41 -17.50 -28.11
C ILE A 152 -10.42 -18.35 -27.34
N ILE A 153 -10.22 -19.67 -27.36
CA ILE A 153 -11.05 -20.61 -26.60
C ILE A 153 -10.87 -20.39 -25.10
N LYS A 154 -9.64 -20.20 -24.61
CA LYS A 154 -9.36 -19.96 -23.19
C LYS A 154 -10.13 -18.73 -22.66
N ILE A 155 -10.14 -17.64 -23.44
CA ILE A 155 -10.86 -16.42 -23.05
C ILE A 155 -12.38 -16.64 -23.03
N ALA A 156 -12.94 -17.28 -24.06
CA ALA A 156 -14.37 -17.58 -24.06
C ALA A 156 -14.76 -18.47 -22.87
N VAL A 157 -13.93 -19.46 -22.55
CA VAL A 157 -14.11 -20.31 -21.36
C VAL A 157 -14.04 -19.47 -20.09
N TYR A 158 -13.07 -18.55 -19.98
CA TYR A 158 -12.89 -17.67 -18.82
C TYR A 158 -14.18 -16.94 -18.46
N TYR A 159 -14.75 -16.19 -19.40
CA TYR A 159 -15.98 -15.46 -19.10
C TYR A 159 -17.19 -16.35 -18.84
N VAL A 160 -17.32 -17.45 -19.58
CA VAL A 160 -18.43 -18.40 -19.36
C VAL A 160 -18.36 -18.94 -17.93
N VAL A 161 -17.18 -19.35 -17.46
CA VAL A 161 -17.05 -19.86 -16.09
C VAL A 161 -17.18 -18.76 -15.05
N SER A 162 -16.72 -17.53 -15.32
CA SER A 162 -16.87 -16.40 -14.39
C SER A 162 -18.33 -15.96 -14.24
N PHE A 163 -19.08 -15.83 -15.34
CA PHE A 163 -20.52 -15.52 -15.28
C PHE A 163 -21.32 -16.61 -14.56
N ILE A 164 -21.01 -17.89 -14.86
CA ILE A 164 -21.64 -19.02 -14.18
C ILE A 164 -21.25 -19.03 -12.69
N GLY A 165 -19.99 -18.76 -12.36
CA GLY A 165 -19.47 -18.68 -11.00
C GLY A 165 -20.23 -17.65 -10.16
N ILE A 166 -20.20 -16.39 -10.58
CA ILE A 166 -20.85 -15.26 -9.87
C ILE A 166 -22.35 -15.52 -9.69
N TYR A 167 -23.03 -15.97 -10.75
CA TYR A 167 -24.45 -16.33 -10.67
C TYR A 167 -24.67 -17.49 -9.69
N ALA A 168 -23.89 -18.56 -9.79
CA ALA A 168 -24.04 -19.74 -8.95
C ALA A 168 -23.83 -19.41 -7.47
N LEU A 169 -22.79 -18.63 -7.13
CA LEU A 169 -22.54 -18.23 -5.76
C LEU A 169 -23.68 -17.38 -5.21
N SER A 170 -24.03 -16.30 -5.92
CA SER A 170 -25.10 -15.38 -5.52
C SER A 170 -26.45 -16.11 -5.37
N PHE A 171 -26.82 -16.91 -6.38
CA PHE A 171 -28.06 -17.68 -6.39
C PHE A 171 -28.09 -18.69 -5.24
N THR A 172 -26.95 -19.34 -4.93
CA THR A 172 -26.88 -20.35 -3.88
C THR A 172 -26.98 -19.72 -2.49
N ILE A 173 -26.29 -18.60 -2.25
CA ILE A 173 -26.40 -17.84 -1.00
C ILE A 173 -27.84 -17.40 -0.79
N THR A 174 -28.46 -16.76 -1.79
CA THR A 174 -29.85 -16.30 -1.67
C THR A 174 -30.81 -17.46 -1.50
N SER A 175 -30.64 -18.55 -2.28
CA SER A 175 -31.47 -19.75 -2.16
C SER A 175 -31.39 -20.37 -0.77
N ALA A 176 -30.19 -20.47 -0.19
CA ALA A 176 -30.00 -20.94 1.17
C ALA A 176 -30.65 -20.00 2.19
N ALA A 177 -30.35 -18.70 2.12
CA ALA A 177 -30.89 -17.71 3.05
C ALA A 177 -32.43 -17.68 3.03
N ILE A 178 -33.04 -17.64 1.84
CA ILE A 178 -34.50 -17.66 1.66
C ILE A 178 -35.09 -19.05 1.97
N ALA A 179 -34.36 -20.15 1.82
CA ALA A 179 -34.87 -21.45 2.24
C ALA A 179 -34.99 -21.55 3.78
N TYR A 180 -34.13 -20.87 4.54
CA TYR A 180 -34.06 -21.00 6.00
C TYR A 180 -34.58 -19.81 6.80
N SER A 181 -34.74 -18.64 6.20
CA SER A 181 -35.37 -17.51 6.87
C SER A 181 -36.88 -17.74 7.06
N GLY A 182 -37.48 -16.95 7.95
CA GLY A 182 -38.92 -16.99 8.17
C GLY A 182 -39.70 -15.96 7.37
N ASN A 183 -39.04 -14.92 6.85
CA ASN A 183 -39.61 -14.00 5.87
C ASN A 183 -38.55 -13.54 4.84
N ILE A 184 -39.00 -12.88 3.77
CA ILE A 184 -38.14 -12.41 2.67
C ILE A 184 -37.15 -11.34 3.15
N VAL A 185 -37.58 -10.38 3.99
CA VAL A 185 -36.71 -9.30 4.49
C VAL A 185 -35.54 -9.87 5.30
N GLU A 186 -35.84 -10.77 6.23
CA GLU A 186 -34.83 -11.50 7.01
C GLU A 186 -33.88 -12.29 6.09
N GLY A 187 -34.41 -12.96 5.06
CA GLY A 187 -33.60 -13.70 4.09
C GLY A 187 -32.70 -12.83 3.23
N LEU A 188 -33.14 -11.62 2.85
CA LEU A 188 -32.34 -10.64 2.11
C LEU A 188 -31.18 -10.11 2.97
N ILE A 189 -31.45 -9.76 4.23
CA ILE A 189 -30.40 -9.30 5.15
C ILE A 189 -29.35 -10.40 5.35
N PHE A 190 -29.78 -11.65 5.56
CA PHE A 190 -28.85 -12.78 5.68
C PHE A 190 -28.07 -13.07 4.40
N THR A 191 -28.69 -12.86 3.23
CA THR A 191 -28.00 -12.97 1.92
C THR A 191 -26.83 -11.99 1.86
N ALA A 192 -27.07 -10.71 2.16
CA ALA A 192 -26.03 -9.67 2.14
C ALA A 192 -24.90 -9.98 3.13
N ILE A 193 -25.25 -10.38 4.36
CA ILE A 193 -24.26 -10.73 5.40
C ILE A 193 -23.40 -11.91 4.95
N ILE A 194 -23.97 -12.98 4.41
CA ILE A 194 -23.21 -14.16 3.97
C ILE A 194 -22.36 -13.84 2.73
N ALA A 195 -22.87 -13.04 1.80
CA ALA A 195 -22.14 -12.66 0.59
C ALA A 195 -20.86 -11.86 0.89
N ALA A 196 -20.84 -11.04 1.94
CA ALA A 196 -19.66 -10.28 2.34
C ALA A 196 -18.57 -11.13 3.04
N PHE A 197 -18.88 -12.37 3.44
CA PHE A 197 -17.99 -13.16 4.29
C PHE A 197 -16.61 -13.46 3.70
N PRO A 198 -16.47 -13.90 2.42
CA PRO A 198 -15.16 -14.23 1.86
C PRO A 198 -14.19 -13.05 1.91
N MET A 199 -14.65 -11.86 1.52
CA MET A 199 -13.83 -10.64 1.54
C MET A 199 -13.45 -10.26 2.96
N ALA A 200 -14.43 -10.23 3.87
CA ALA A 200 -14.16 -9.87 5.25
C ALA A 200 -13.23 -10.88 5.96
N ALA A 201 -13.33 -12.16 5.63
CA ALA A 201 -12.43 -13.19 6.15
C ALA A 201 -10.99 -12.99 5.64
N GLY A 202 -10.80 -12.58 4.39
CA GLY A 202 -9.49 -12.29 3.82
C GLY A 202 -8.80 -11.10 4.47
N VAL A 203 -9.53 -9.99 4.60
CA VAL A 203 -9.04 -8.80 5.31
C VAL A 203 -8.72 -9.15 6.75
N LEU A 204 -9.63 -9.80 7.48
CA LEU A 204 -9.38 -10.19 8.86
C LEU A 204 -8.17 -11.11 9.01
N PHE A 205 -8.01 -12.10 8.12
CA PHE A 205 -6.83 -12.97 8.12
C PHE A 205 -5.54 -12.17 7.90
N GLY A 206 -5.58 -11.24 6.95
CA GLY A 206 -4.52 -10.31 6.64
C GLY A 206 -4.10 -9.47 7.85
N GLU A 207 -5.06 -8.77 8.47
CA GLU A 207 -4.88 -7.98 9.68
C GLU A 207 -4.31 -8.81 10.83
N MET A 208 -4.87 -10.00 11.08
CA MET A 208 -4.37 -10.89 12.13
C MET A 208 -2.92 -11.34 11.87
N ARG A 209 -2.57 -11.60 10.60
CA ARG A 209 -1.19 -11.93 10.22
C ARG A 209 -0.27 -10.72 10.43
N GLY A 210 -0.63 -9.54 9.95
CA GLY A 210 0.18 -8.32 10.09
C GLY A 210 0.36 -7.85 11.53
N LEU A 211 -0.67 -8.01 12.38
CA LEU A 211 -0.65 -7.56 13.78
C LEU A 211 0.05 -8.54 14.73
N TYR A 212 -0.12 -9.84 14.55
CA TYR A 212 0.32 -10.83 15.54
C TYR A 212 1.48 -11.70 15.06
N THR A 213 1.70 -11.85 13.75
CA THR A 213 2.74 -12.76 13.22
C THR A 213 4.01 -11.98 12.90
N LEU A 214 5.15 -12.43 13.45
CA LEU A 214 6.46 -11.88 13.12
C LEU A 214 6.73 -11.98 11.61
N GLY A 215 7.18 -10.89 10.99
CA GLY A 215 7.42 -10.81 9.55
C GLY A 215 6.14 -10.84 8.69
N GLY A 216 4.96 -10.75 9.32
CA GLY A 216 3.66 -10.86 8.69
C GLY A 216 3.27 -9.64 7.88
N ILE A 217 2.74 -9.89 6.68
CA ILE A 217 2.20 -8.88 5.77
C ILE A 217 0.68 -8.75 6.00
N SER A 218 0.10 -7.57 5.89
CA SER A 218 -1.34 -7.40 6.15
C SER A 218 -2.22 -7.82 4.95
N VAL A 219 -1.65 -7.89 3.74
CA VAL A 219 -2.42 -8.13 2.51
C VAL A 219 -2.39 -9.58 2.07
N TYR A 220 -3.52 -10.13 1.62
CA TYR A 220 -3.50 -11.44 0.96
C TYR A 220 -2.82 -11.37 -0.42
N GLU A 221 -1.67 -12.04 -0.58
CA GLU A 221 -0.83 -11.96 -1.79
C GLU A 221 -0.81 -13.26 -2.63
N GLY A 222 -1.73 -14.20 -2.38
CA GLY A 222 -1.76 -15.44 -3.14
C GLY A 222 -2.27 -15.22 -4.57
N GLU A 223 -1.70 -15.94 -5.53
CA GLU A 223 -2.16 -15.93 -6.93
C GLU A 223 -3.61 -16.42 -7.10
N TRP A 224 -4.14 -17.11 -6.08
CA TRP A 224 -5.51 -17.61 -6.05
C TRP A 224 -6.45 -16.63 -5.36
N ASN A 225 -7.53 -16.22 -6.04
CA ASN A 225 -8.56 -15.32 -5.52
C ASN A 225 -9.50 -16.02 -4.50
N PHE A 226 -8.98 -16.48 -3.36
CA PHE A 226 -9.82 -17.09 -2.32
C PHE A 226 -10.80 -16.10 -1.70
N PHE A 227 -10.35 -14.88 -1.41
CA PHE A 227 -11.14 -13.93 -0.61
C PHE A 227 -11.89 -12.87 -1.43
N SER A 228 -11.69 -12.82 -2.74
CA SER A 228 -12.31 -11.82 -3.64
C SER A 228 -13.23 -12.43 -4.72
N PRO A 229 -14.14 -13.37 -4.38
CA PRO A 229 -14.92 -14.12 -5.36
C PRO A 229 -15.78 -13.24 -6.28
N TYR A 230 -16.30 -12.10 -5.83
CA TYR A 230 -17.08 -11.19 -6.69
C TYR A 230 -16.26 -10.15 -7.44
N PHE A 231 -15.02 -9.89 -7.01
CA PHE A 231 -14.21 -8.78 -7.51
C PHE A 231 -13.12 -9.23 -8.50
N HIS A 232 -13.01 -10.52 -8.79
CA HIS A 232 -11.96 -11.04 -9.66
C HIS A 232 -12.08 -10.59 -11.13
N MET A 233 -13.29 -10.32 -11.63
CA MET A 233 -13.46 -9.70 -12.95
C MET A 233 -13.24 -8.18 -12.94
N PHE A 234 -13.35 -7.52 -11.78
CA PHE A 234 -12.98 -6.11 -11.60
C PHE A 234 -11.45 -5.88 -11.65
N ARG A 235 -10.61 -6.92 -11.49
CA ARG A 235 -9.14 -6.82 -11.59
C ARG A 235 -8.69 -6.23 -12.93
N TYR A 236 -9.51 -6.36 -13.95
CA TYR A 236 -9.28 -5.84 -15.29
C TYR A 236 -9.65 -4.36 -15.48
N MET A 237 -10.19 -3.70 -14.44
CA MET A 237 -10.57 -2.29 -14.47
C MET A 237 -9.44 -1.34 -14.02
N ASN A 238 -8.38 -1.85 -13.39
CA ASN A 238 -7.25 -1.02 -12.96
C ASN A 238 -6.26 -0.81 -14.12
N GLY A 239 -6.09 0.45 -14.55
CA GLY A 239 -5.20 0.86 -15.63
C GLY A 239 -3.70 0.89 -15.29
N GLY A 240 -3.25 0.25 -14.21
CA GLY A 240 -1.84 0.26 -13.80
C GLY A 240 -0.99 -0.65 -14.68
N GLY A 241 -0.46 -0.12 -15.78
CA GLY A 241 0.25 -0.84 -16.85
C GLY A 241 1.31 -1.84 -16.38
N TYR A 242 1.48 -2.92 -17.14
CA TYR A 242 2.71 -3.72 -17.11
C TYR A 242 3.75 -3.02 -17.98
N GLU A 243 5.03 -3.13 -17.60
CA GLU A 243 6.14 -2.86 -18.52
C GLU A 243 5.99 -3.76 -19.74
N VAL A 244 5.76 -3.14 -20.90
CA VAL A 244 5.80 -3.82 -22.19
C VAL A 244 7.26 -4.26 -22.39
N PRO A 245 7.55 -5.54 -22.69
CA PRO A 245 8.92 -5.97 -22.96
C PRO A 245 9.56 -5.08 -24.03
N ASP A 246 10.77 -4.57 -23.77
CA ASP A 246 11.46 -3.50 -24.53
C ASP A 246 11.41 -3.65 -26.05
N LYS A 247 11.34 -4.89 -26.55
CA LYS A 247 11.16 -5.24 -27.97
C LYS A 247 9.97 -4.52 -28.65
N TYR A 248 8.99 -4.03 -27.90
CA TYR A 248 7.74 -3.48 -28.45
C TYR A 248 7.48 -2.02 -28.04
N ALA A 249 8.42 -1.37 -27.35
CA ALA A 249 8.30 0.04 -26.94
C ALA A 249 8.20 1.00 -28.14
N GLU A 250 8.88 0.69 -29.25
CA GLU A 250 8.90 1.55 -30.45
C GLU A 250 7.59 1.53 -31.27
N VAL A 251 6.68 0.57 -31.05
CA VAL A 251 5.51 0.36 -31.93
C VAL A 251 4.19 0.78 -31.28
N VAL A 252 4.18 1.08 -29.98
CA VAL A 252 2.97 1.34 -29.22
C VAL A 252 3.09 2.65 -28.42
N GLU A 253 3.10 3.78 -29.14
CA GLU A 253 2.75 5.08 -28.56
C GLU A 253 1.25 5.09 -28.22
N SER A 254 0.88 4.56 -27.05
CA SER A 254 -0.30 4.88 -26.25
C SER A 254 -0.54 3.75 -25.26
N PHE A 255 -0.75 4.10 -23.99
CA PHE A 255 -1.09 3.21 -22.88
C PHE A 255 -2.05 2.08 -23.29
N ILE A 256 -1.53 0.88 -23.56
CA ILE A 256 -2.33 -0.34 -23.57
C ILE A 256 -2.64 -0.66 -22.11
N GLY A 257 -3.89 -0.46 -21.69
CA GLY A 257 -4.31 -0.82 -20.34
C GLY A 257 -4.03 -2.31 -20.06
N VAL A 258 -3.67 -2.67 -18.82
CA VAL A 258 -3.31 -4.03 -18.38
C VAL A 258 -4.17 -5.12 -19.00
N TYR A 259 -5.48 -4.87 -19.07
CA TYR A 259 -6.48 -5.75 -19.65
C TYR A 259 -6.25 -6.01 -21.15
N GLN A 260 -5.99 -4.99 -21.96
CA GLN A 260 -5.81 -5.16 -23.41
C GLN A 260 -4.69 -6.17 -23.73
N SER A 261 -3.64 -6.26 -22.92
CA SER A 261 -2.60 -7.30 -23.07
C SER A 261 -3.11 -8.76 -22.98
N TYR A 262 -4.22 -9.03 -22.28
CA TYR A 262 -4.84 -10.35 -22.22
C TYR A 262 -5.64 -10.70 -23.49
N PHE A 263 -5.96 -9.69 -24.31
CA PHE A 263 -6.88 -9.81 -25.45
C PHE A 263 -6.26 -9.31 -26.78
N THR A 264 -5.02 -8.81 -26.76
CA THR A 264 -4.24 -8.45 -27.94
C THR A 264 -3.41 -9.64 -28.42
N PHE A 265 -3.29 -9.77 -29.73
CA PHE A 265 -2.47 -10.77 -30.38
C PHE A 265 -1.34 -10.10 -31.15
N ASN A 266 -0.17 -10.73 -31.14
CA ASN A 266 0.93 -10.41 -32.04
C ASN A 266 0.49 -10.60 -33.50
N ALA A 267 1.19 -9.95 -34.42
CA ALA A 267 0.98 -10.12 -35.86
C ALA A 267 1.14 -11.59 -36.32
N ASP A 268 1.91 -12.40 -35.57
CA ASP A 268 2.07 -13.84 -35.78
C ASP A 268 0.92 -14.70 -35.20
N GLY A 269 -0.07 -14.08 -34.54
CA GLY A 269 -1.25 -14.73 -33.97
C GLY A 269 -1.05 -15.31 -32.56
N THR A 270 0.09 -15.09 -31.91
CA THR A 270 0.31 -15.45 -30.50
C THR A 270 -0.28 -14.40 -29.54
N PRO A 271 -0.84 -14.77 -28.37
CA PRO A 271 -1.42 -13.79 -27.45
C PRO A 271 -0.33 -13.01 -26.72
N PHE A 272 -0.57 -11.73 -26.44
CA PHE A 272 0.32 -10.90 -25.62
C PHE A 272 0.48 -11.46 -24.20
N TYR A 273 -0.61 -11.99 -23.62
CA TYR A 273 -0.59 -12.71 -22.36
C TYR A 273 -1.32 -14.06 -22.45
N ASN A 274 -0.67 -15.13 -21.97
CA ASN A 274 -1.24 -16.47 -21.97
C ASN A 274 -1.92 -16.79 -20.64
N LEU A 275 -3.26 -16.84 -20.65
CA LEU A 275 -4.07 -17.18 -19.48
C LEU A 275 -3.59 -18.46 -18.78
N ARG A 276 -3.30 -18.32 -17.49
CA ARG A 276 -2.91 -19.34 -16.52
C ARG A 276 -4.13 -19.80 -15.73
N ILE A 277 -4.02 -20.96 -15.06
CA ILE A 277 -5.11 -21.48 -14.21
C ILE A 277 -5.48 -20.54 -13.06
N THR A 278 -4.51 -19.77 -12.56
CA THR A 278 -4.68 -18.78 -11.50
C THR A 278 -5.55 -17.61 -11.91
N ASP A 279 -5.64 -17.30 -13.21
CA ASP A 279 -6.56 -16.27 -13.71
C ASP A 279 -8.02 -16.70 -13.53
N TYR A 280 -8.31 -18.00 -13.62
CA TYR A 280 -9.65 -18.59 -13.37
C TYR A 280 -9.97 -18.74 -11.88
N SER A 281 -9.03 -18.42 -10.98
CA SER A 281 -9.16 -18.74 -9.56
C SER A 281 -10.41 -18.16 -8.91
N GLY A 282 -10.86 -16.96 -9.31
CA GLY A 282 -12.07 -16.34 -8.77
C GLY A 282 -13.33 -17.13 -9.11
N ALA A 283 -13.52 -17.47 -10.39
CA ALA A 283 -14.62 -18.32 -10.86
C ALA A 283 -14.59 -19.71 -10.22
N ILE A 284 -13.40 -20.29 -10.05
CA ILE A 284 -13.23 -21.57 -9.36
C ILE A 284 -13.69 -21.45 -7.90
N MET A 285 -13.31 -20.38 -7.20
CA MET A 285 -13.70 -20.14 -5.81
C MET A 285 -15.20 -19.88 -5.66
N ASP A 286 -15.82 -19.15 -6.60
CA ASP A 286 -17.27 -18.99 -6.65
C ASP A 286 -17.99 -20.35 -6.68
N ILE A 287 -17.55 -21.24 -7.56
CA ILE A 287 -18.13 -22.58 -7.72
C ILE A 287 -17.89 -23.43 -6.46
N ILE A 288 -16.69 -23.37 -5.87
CA ILE A 288 -16.36 -24.08 -4.63
C ILE A 288 -17.25 -23.58 -3.48
N TYR A 289 -17.37 -22.27 -3.29
CA TYR A 289 -18.22 -21.70 -2.25
C TYR A 289 -19.69 -22.02 -2.48
N ALA A 290 -20.17 -21.91 -3.72
CA ALA A 290 -21.52 -22.34 -4.08
C ALA A 290 -21.75 -23.81 -3.74
N ALA A 291 -20.80 -24.70 -4.07
CA ALA A 291 -20.90 -26.13 -3.78
C ALA A 291 -20.95 -26.41 -2.26
N ILE A 292 -20.08 -25.77 -1.47
CA ILE A 292 -20.06 -25.92 -0.01
C ILE A 292 -21.39 -25.47 0.60
N ILE A 293 -21.87 -24.28 0.23
CA ILE A 293 -23.13 -23.72 0.74
C ILE A 293 -24.31 -24.59 0.29
N PHE A 294 -24.31 -25.05 -0.95
CA PHE A 294 -25.31 -25.98 -1.48
C PHE A 294 -25.36 -27.28 -0.67
N VAL A 295 -24.21 -27.91 -0.41
CA VAL A 295 -24.15 -29.17 0.36
C VAL A 295 -24.70 -28.97 1.77
N ILE A 296 -24.28 -27.90 2.45
CA ILE A 296 -24.76 -27.57 3.80
C ILE A 296 -26.28 -27.36 3.79
N ALA A 297 -26.79 -26.53 2.87
CA ALA A 297 -28.22 -26.26 2.73
C ALA A 297 -28.98 -27.55 2.36
N PHE A 298 -28.55 -28.28 1.33
CA PHE A 298 -29.20 -29.51 0.90
C PHE A 298 -29.35 -30.53 2.04
N LEU A 299 -28.29 -30.73 2.84
CA LEU A 299 -28.31 -31.63 3.99
C LEU A 299 -29.17 -31.10 5.14
N ALA A 300 -29.14 -29.80 5.41
CA ALA A 300 -29.93 -29.19 6.47
C ALA A 300 -31.43 -29.12 6.14
N PHE A 301 -31.82 -29.11 4.86
CA PHE A 301 -33.20 -28.81 4.43
C PHE A 301 -34.21 -29.86 4.87
N SER A 302 -33.78 -31.12 5.02
CA SER A 302 -34.61 -32.17 5.61
C SER A 302 -35.07 -31.82 7.04
N LYS A 303 -34.25 -31.11 7.80
CA LYS A 303 -34.49 -30.76 9.22
C LYS A 303 -35.23 -29.43 9.41
N ARG A 304 -35.57 -28.71 8.33
CA ARG A 304 -36.27 -27.43 8.40
C ARG A 304 -37.64 -27.58 9.08
N LYS A 305 -37.97 -26.73 10.06
CA LYS A 305 -39.29 -26.74 10.70
C LYS A 305 -40.27 -25.84 9.96
N ASN A 306 -41.51 -26.27 9.78
CA ASN A 306 -42.53 -25.49 9.07
C ASN A 306 -42.93 -24.22 9.84
N GLU A 307 -42.78 -24.21 11.16
CA GLU A 307 -43.07 -23.09 12.08
C GLU A 307 -42.19 -21.85 11.89
N ILE A 308 -41.11 -21.98 11.11
CA ILE A 308 -40.23 -20.87 10.72
C ILE A 308 -40.93 -20.01 9.65
N SER A 309 -41.68 -20.63 8.75
CA SER A 309 -42.31 -19.98 7.60
C SER A 309 -43.32 -18.91 8.02
N GLY A 310 -43.13 -17.67 7.56
CA GLY A 310 -44.00 -16.52 7.83
C GLY A 310 -43.76 -15.88 9.19
N SER A 311 -42.60 -16.06 9.82
CA SER A 311 -42.31 -15.54 11.16
C SER A 311 -40.89 -14.96 11.26
N PHE A 312 -40.79 -13.68 11.63
CA PHE A 312 -39.50 -13.01 11.85
C PHE A 312 -38.76 -13.55 13.08
N GLY A 313 -37.45 -13.77 12.96
CA GLY A 313 -36.58 -14.09 14.11
C GLY A 313 -36.67 -15.55 14.60
N ARG A 314 -37.30 -16.45 13.83
CA ARG A 314 -37.43 -17.88 14.19
C ARG A 314 -36.34 -18.77 13.56
N ALA A 315 -35.55 -18.25 12.64
CA ALA A 315 -34.48 -18.96 11.94
C ALA A 315 -33.20 -19.11 12.81
N LYS A 316 -33.32 -19.72 13.99
CA LYS A 316 -32.28 -19.74 15.04
C LYS A 316 -30.85 -20.04 14.56
N GLY A 317 -30.68 -20.97 13.62
CA GLY A 317 -29.36 -21.32 13.08
C GLY A 317 -28.75 -20.21 12.23
N LEU A 318 -29.53 -19.67 11.30
CA LEU A 318 -29.09 -18.61 10.40
C LEU A 318 -28.89 -17.29 11.15
N ASN A 319 -29.75 -16.99 12.13
CA ASN A 319 -29.59 -15.84 13.02
C ASN A 319 -28.31 -15.92 13.83
N GLU A 320 -27.85 -17.13 14.21
CA GLU A 320 -26.57 -17.29 14.90
C GLU A 320 -25.39 -17.05 13.97
N ILE A 321 -25.38 -17.69 12.80
CA ILE A 321 -24.30 -17.56 11.82
C ILE A 321 -24.13 -16.09 11.43
N CYS A 322 -25.24 -15.40 11.11
CA CYS A 322 -25.19 -13.99 10.73
C CYS A 322 -24.77 -13.08 11.89
N ALA A 323 -25.14 -13.40 13.14
CA ALA A 323 -24.67 -12.64 14.30
C ALA A 323 -23.15 -12.75 14.47
N VAL A 324 -22.59 -13.95 14.28
CA VAL A 324 -21.14 -14.18 14.32
C VAL A 324 -20.45 -13.42 13.19
N PHE A 325 -20.98 -13.49 11.96
CA PHE A 325 -20.42 -12.76 10.82
C PHE A 325 -20.43 -11.25 11.03
N VAL A 326 -21.55 -10.67 11.50
CA VAL A 326 -21.60 -9.24 11.82
C VAL A 326 -20.60 -8.87 12.93
N GLY A 327 -20.46 -9.70 13.96
CA GLY A 327 -19.42 -9.51 14.98
C GLY A 327 -18.01 -9.54 14.38
N MET A 328 -17.73 -10.48 13.47
CA MET A 328 -16.45 -10.56 12.78
C MET A 328 -16.19 -9.34 11.88
N TYR A 329 -17.22 -8.81 11.21
CA TYR A 329 -17.06 -7.66 10.30
C TYR A 329 -16.72 -6.39 11.07
N VAL A 330 -17.40 -6.14 12.19
CA VAL A 330 -17.08 -4.99 13.02
C VAL A 330 -15.75 -5.18 13.73
N MET A 331 -15.40 -6.41 14.12
CA MET A 331 -14.05 -6.72 14.62
C MET A 331 -12.98 -6.41 13.57
N MET A 332 -13.18 -6.80 12.30
CA MET A 332 -12.31 -6.48 11.18
C MET A 332 -12.15 -4.96 11.00
N TYR A 333 -13.25 -4.21 10.85
CA TYR A 333 -13.19 -2.74 10.69
C TYR A 333 -12.63 -2.03 11.93
N GLY A 334 -12.92 -2.53 13.13
CA GLY A 334 -12.40 -2.00 14.38
C GLY A 334 -10.88 -2.21 14.49
N MET A 335 -10.38 -3.37 14.07
CA MET A 335 -8.93 -3.60 14.01
C MET A 335 -8.26 -2.75 12.94
N PHE A 336 -8.84 -2.66 11.74
CA PHE A 336 -8.28 -1.86 10.65
C PHE A 336 -8.26 -0.35 10.98
N GLY A 337 -9.41 0.24 11.32
CA GLY A 337 -9.54 1.70 11.44
C GLY A 337 -9.24 2.29 12.81
N VAL A 338 -9.65 1.63 13.91
CA VAL A 338 -9.58 2.24 15.26
C VAL A 338 -8.26 1.94 15.95
N LEU A 339 -7.77 0.69 15.87
CA LEU A 339 -6.52 0.32 16.54
C LEU A 339 -5.29 0.97 15.89
N HIS A 340 -5.29 1.12 14.56
CA HIS A 340 -4.19 1.75 13.83
C HIS A 340 -4.24 3.28 13.90
N GLY A 341 -5.44 3.90 13.83
CA GLY A 341 -5.57 5.36 13.75
C GLY A 341 -5.63 6.10 15.10
N MET A 342 -6.18 5.49 16.16
CA MET A 342 -6.43 6.22 17.42
C MET A 342 -5.47 5.89 18.56
N PHE A 343 -4.75 4.76 18.49
CA PHE A 343 -4.07 4.22 19.67
C PHE A 343 -2.61 3.81 19.46
N ASN A 344 -2.04 3.94 18.25
CA ASN A 344 -0.66 3.55 17.94
C ASN A 344 -0.23 2.23 18.62
N PHE A 345 -1.12 1.23 18.63
CA PHE A 345 -0.88 0.03 19.42
C PHE A 345 0.27 -0.78 18.84
N GLU A 346 1.18 -1.20 19.71
CA GLU A 346 2.23 -2.15 19.36
C GLU A 346 1.65 -3.44 18.76
N LYS A 347 2.30 -3.95 17.71
CA LYS A 347 2.01 -5.29 17.17
C LYS A 347 2.00 -6.32 18.29
N GLY A 348 0.94 -7.12 18.38
CA GLY A 348 0.78 -8.15 19.41
C GLY A 348 0.37 -7.66 20.80
N ASN A 349 -0.03 -6.39 20.98
CA ASN A 349 -0.45 -5.86 22.28
C ASN A 349 -1.69 -6.59 22.84
N PHE A 350 -1.65 -6.96 24.13
CA PHE A 350 -2.78 -7.55 24.83
C PHE A 350 -4.02 -6.64 24.83
N LEU A 351 -3.85 -5.32 24.82
CA LEU A 351 -4.96 -4.38 24.75
C LEU A 351 -5.68 -4.44 23.39
N ALA A 352 -4.94 -4.60 22.28
CA ALA A 352 -5.53 -4.81 20.96
C ALA A 352 -6.41 -6.07 20.93
N PHE A 353 -5.97 -7.14 21.61
CA PHE A 353 -6.77 -8.35 21.79
C PHE A 353 -8.07 -8.08 22.59
N ILE A 354 -8.02 -7.35 23.70
CA ILE A 354 -9.22 -7.00 24.48
C ILE A 354 -10.18 -6.13 23.66
N CYS A 355 -9.68 -5.15 22.92
CA CYS A 355 -10.49 -4.31 22.03
C CYS A 355 -11.15 -5.15 20.92
N SER A 356 -10.45 -6.11 20.32
CA SER A 356 -11.01 -7.02 19.31
C SER A 356 -12.20 -7.83 19.84
N ILE A 357 -12.11 -8.28 21.11
CA ILE A 357 -13.23 -8.96 21.79
C ILE A 357 -14.42 -8.01 21.93
N GLY A 358 -14.17 -6.76 22.34
CA GLY A 358 -15.22 -5.73 22.44
C GLY A 358 -15.93 -5.48 21.11
N PHE A 359 -15.16 -5.30 20.03
CA PHE A 359 -15.68 -5.10 18.67
C PHE A 359 -16.47 -6.30 18.14
N PHE A 360 -16.18 -7.52 18.61
CA PHE A 360 -16.99 -8.69 18.27
C PHE A 360 -18.28 -8.78 19.11
N ILE A 361 -18.18 -8.64 20.44
CA ILE A 361 -19.28 -8.91 21.37
C ILE A 361 -20.42 -7.90 21.22
N VAL A 362 -20.12 -6.60 21.09
CA VAL A 362 -21.15 -5.55 21.04
C VAL A 362 -22.08 -5.71 19.82
N PRO A 363 -21.57 -5.87 18.58
CA PRO A 363 -22.42 -6.05 17.39
C PRO A 363 -23.10 -7.42 17.36
N TYR A 364 -22.42 -8.48 17.82
CA TYR A 364 -23.06 -9.78 18.04
C TYR A 364 -24.27 -9.63 18.98
N PHE A 365 -24.12 -8.84 20.05
CA PHE A 365 -25.19 -8.57 20.99
C PHE A 365 -26.36 -7.80 20.36
N ILE A 366 -26.07 -6.68 19.71
CA ILE A 366 -27.05 -5.82 19.05
C ILE A 366 -27.84 -6.63 18.01
N PHE A 367 -27.13 -7.38 17.16
CA PHE A 367 -27.75 -8.20 16.11
C PHE A 367 -28.75 -9.22 16.69
N LYS A 368 -28.33 -9.96 17.73
CA LYS A 368 -29.19 -10.96 18.40
C LYS A 368 -30.41 -10.34 19.07
N MET A 369 -30.32 -9.11 19.55
CA MET A 369 -31.44 -8.38 20.15
C MET A 369 -32.46 -7.91 19.09
N ILE A 370 -32.00 -7.53 17.90
CA ILE A 370 -32.85 -7.12 16.77
C ILE A 370 -33.57 -8.34 16.17
N PHE A 371 -32.84 -9.41 15.85
CA PHE A 371 -33.39 -10.59 15.16
C PHE A 371 -33.99 -11.64 16.10
N GLY A 372 -34.11 -11.31 17.38
CA GLY A 372 -34.51 -12.23 18.43
C GLY A 372 -35.97 -12.11 18.84
N SER A 373 -36.80 -13.14 18.57
CA SER A 373 -38.22 -13.10 18.95
C SER A 373 -38.51 -13.24 20.45
N LYS A 374 -37.54 -13.75 21.25
CA LYS A 374 -37.67 -13.97 22.71
C LYS A 374 -36.46 -13.44 23.47
N ARG A 375 -36.37 -12.11 23.62
CA ARG A 375 -35.20 -11.38 24.16
C ARG A 375 -34.62 -11.96 25.46
N LYS A 376 -35.45 -12.25 26.48
CA LYS A 376 -34.98 -12.83 27.77
C LYS A 376 -34.31 -14.21 27.61
N MET A 377 -34.86 -15.08 26.75
CA MET A 377 -34.27 -16.41 26.49
C MET A 377 -33.00 -16.29 25.66
N ILE A 378 -32.98 -15.34 24.73
CA ILE A 378 -31.83 -15.07 23.86
C ILE A 378 -30.66 -14.53 24.68
N LEU A 379 -30.90 -13.61 25.60
CA LEU A 379 -29.89 -13.08 26.52
C LEU A 379 -29.20 -14.21 27.31
N LYS A 380 -29.99 -15.12 27.92
CA LYS A 380 -29.44 -16.30 28.63
C LYS A 380 -28.64 -17.22 27.71
N SER A 381 -29.09 -17.41 26.47
CA SER A 381 -28.39 -18.25 25.50
C SER A 381 -27.09 -17.60 25.00
N MET A 382 -27.07 -16.28 24.85
CA MET A 382 -25.89 -15.54 24.39
C MET A 382 -24.80 -15.52 25.43
N LEU A 383 -25.15 -15.25 26.69
CA LEU A 383 -24.19 -15.27 27.81
C LEU A 383 -23.48 -16.63 27.95
N LYS A 384 -24.13 -17.73 27.55
CA LYS A 384 -23.52 -19.06 27.52
C LYS A 384 -22.56 -19.29 26.34
N ARG A 385 -22.71 -18.55 25.24
CA ARG A 385 -21.92 -18.72 24.00
C ARG A 385 -20.78 -17.74 23.87
N ILE A 386 -20.90 -16.55 24.45
CA ILE A 386 -19.82 -15.54 24.50
C ILE A 386 -18.49 -16.16 24.97
N PRO A 387 -18.44 -16.96 26.06
CA PRO A 387 -17.19 -17.61 26.46
C PRO A 387 -16.59 -18.48 25.37
N SER A 388 -17.40 -19.23 24.62
CA SER A 388 -16.93 -20.07 23.51
C SER A 388 -16.34 -19.23 22.37
N TYR A 389 -16.92 -18.07 22.06
CA TYR A 389 -16.38 -17.17 21.04
C TYR A 389 -15.09 -16.50 21.50
N ILE A 390 -15.00 -16.08 22.77
CA ILE A 390 -13.76 -15.55 23.33
C ILE A 390 -12.65 -16.59 23.26
N VAL A 391 -12.94 -17.84 23.63
CA VAL A 391 -11.97 -18.95 23.53
C VAL A 391 -11.56 -19.20 22.07
N ALA A 392 -12.51 -19.17 21.13
CA ALA A 392 -12.19 -19.33 19.72
C ALA A 392 -11.27 -18.20 19.21
N ILE A 393 -11.60 -16.94 19.50
CA ILE A 393 -10.77 -15.79 19.14
C ILE A 393 -9.38 -15.92 19.79
N ALA A 394 -9.29 -16.30 21.07
CA ALA A 394 -8.02 -16.52 21.75
C ALA A 394 -7.17 -17.62 21.09
N ILE A 395 -7.77 -18.74 20.69
CA ILE A 395 -7.08 -19.81 19.97
C ILE A 395 -6.57 -19.30 18.62
N PHE A 396 -7.41 -18.58 17.86
CA PHE A 396 -7.00 -18.00 16.58
C PHE A 396 -5.85 -17.00 16.76
N THR A 397 -5.96 -16.04 17.68
CA THR A 397 -4.88 -15.11 18.01
C THR A 397 -3.60 -15.84 18.40
N THR A 398 -3.69 -16.89 19.22
CA THR A 398 -2.53 -17.70 19.63
C THR A 398 -1.84 -18.37 18.44
N ILE A 399 -2.60 -18.87 17.46
CA ILE A 399 -2.03 -19.46 16.23
C ILE A 399 -1.21 -18.41 15.45
N PHE A 400 -1.71 -17.18 15.31
CA PHE A 400 -0.95 -16.11 14.64
C PHE A 400 0.26 -15.67 15.48
N SER A 401 0.07 -15.43 16.77
CA SER A 401 1.13 -15.03 17.70
C SER A 401 2.24 -16.06 17.86
N SER A 402 1.95 -17.36 17.65
CA SER A 402 2.94 -18.44 17.68
C SER A 402 3.67 -18.65 16.34
N GLY A 403 3.43 -17.79 15.35
CA GLY A 403 4.15 -17.83 14.07
C GLY A 403 3.44 -18.57 12.94
N LEU A 404 2.12 -18.78 13.04
CA LEU A 404 1.24 -19.34 12.00
C LEU A 404 1.82 -20.61 11.35
N PHE A 405 1.96 -21.67 12.14
CA PHE A 405 2.46 -22.99 11.71
C PHE A 405 3.81 -22.95 10.98
N GLY A 406 4.73 -22.10 11.44
CA GLY A 406 6.07 -21.96 10.87
C GLY A 406 6.17 -20.94 9.73
N TYR A 407 5.11 -20.16 9.47
CA TYR A 407 5.20 -19.00 8.58
C TYR A 407 6.28 -18.02 9.06
N ALA A 408 6.25 -17.64 10.35
CA ALA A 408 7.18 -16.65 10.90
C ALA A 408 8.65 -17.09 10.86
N SER A 409 8.92 -18.40 10.92
CA SER A 409 10.27 -18.95 10.95
C SER A 409 10.79 -19.44 9.60
N LYS A 410 9.97 -19.35 8.54
CA LYS A 410 10.35 -19.87 7.23
C LYS A 410 11.38 -18.97 6.55
N ILE A 411 12.58 -19.52 6.36
CA ILE A 411 13.68 -18.96 5.58
C ILE A 411 14.08 -20.02 4.54
N PRO A 412 14.14 -19.69 3.25
CA PRO A 412 14.62 -20.63 2.23
C PRO A 412 16.11 -20.94 2.40
N ASP A 413 16.52 -22.12 1.92
CA ASP A 413 17.94 -22.42 1.77
C ASP A 413 18.52 -21.61 0.60
N ALA A 414 19.76 -21.11 0.74
CA ALA A 414 20.37 -20.25 -0.27
C ALA A 414 20.43 -20.92 -1.66
N GLU A 415 20.60 -22.24 -1.70
CA GLU A 415 20.64 -23.03 -2.94
C GLU A 415 19.29 -23.08 -3.69
N ASP A 416 18.18 -22.86 -2.99
CA ASP A 416 16.83 -22.86 -3.57
C ASP A 416 16.40 -21.46 -4.05
N VAL A 417 17.16 -20.44 -3.69
CA VAL A 417 16.90 -19.04 -4.04
C VAL A 417 17.45 -18.76 -5.43
N GLU A 418 16.63 -18.12 -6.26
CA GLU A 418 17.01 -17.59 -7.57
C GLU A 418 17.43 -16.12 -7.44
N SER A 419 16.65 -15.33 -6.72
CA SER A 419 16.98 -13.94 -6.40
C SER A 419 16.31 -13.48 -5.12
N ILE A 420 16.82 -12.40 -4.53
CA ILE A 420 16.21 -11.70 -3.42
C ILE A 420 15.96 -10.25 -3.84
N GLU A 421 14.73 -9.78 -3.69
CA GLU A 421 14.42 -8.35 -3.68
C GLU A 421 14.36 -7.92 -2.22
N PHE A 422 15.05 -6.83 -1.85
CA PHE A 422 14.99 -6.28 -0.50
C PHE A 422 14.87 -4.76 -0.52
N ALA A 423 14.29 -4.23 0.56
CA ALA A 423 14.19 -2.80 0.80
C ALA A 423 14.45 -2.50 2.28
N SER A 424 15.22 -1.44 2.54
CA SER A 424 15.48 -0.89 3.88
C SER A 424 15.26 0.62 3.87
N VAL A 425 14.76 1.17 4.99
CA VAL A 425 14.50 2.62 5.19
C VAL A 425 15.78 3.44 5.36
N ILE A 426 16.87 3.03 4.71
CA ILE A 426 18.08 3.84 4.66
C ILE A 426 17.89 4.77 3.47
N SER A 427 17.42 5.98 3.79
CA SER A 427 17.45 7.11 2.88
C SER A 427 18.82 7.23 2.21
N ASN A 428 18.83 7.71 0.97
CA ASN A 428 20.03 8.24 0.33
C ASN A 428 20.87 9.03 1.37
N PRO A 429 22.08 8.57 1.75
CA PRO A 429 22.90 9.28 2.74
C PRO A 429 23.32 10.67 2.25
N TYR A 430 23.03 10.98 0.98
CA TYR A 430 23.49 12.15 0.26
C TYR A 430 22.43 13.24 0.03
N SER A 431 21.35 13.27 0.82
CA SER A 431 20.33 14.34 0.77
C SER A 431 19.84 14.86 2.14
N THR A 432 20.40 14.41 3.26
CA THR A 432 19.71 14.49 4.56
C THR A 432 20.13 15.64 5.47
N VAL A 433 21.34 16.19 5.33
CA VAL A 433 21.90 17.14 6.30
C VAL A 433 21.44 18.59 6.06
N ASN A 434 20.79 18.87 4.93
CA ASN A 434 20.52 20.26 4.52
C ASN A 434 19.28 20.40 3.61
N ASN A 435 18.17 19.75 3.94
CA ASN A 435 16.91 19.90 3.19
C ASN A 435 16.25 21.27 3.46
N ARG A 436 15.53 21.84 2.47
CA ARG A 436 14.71 23.06 2.57
C ARG A 436 13.91 23.17 3.86
N ASP A 437 13.20 22.12 4.22
CA ASP A 437 12.33 22.15 5.39
C ASP A 437 13.09 21.92 6.71
N ALA A 438 14.27 21.27 6.66
CA ALA A 438 15.19 21.14 7.78
C ALA A 438 15.96 22.45 8.09
N LEU A 439 16.06 23.36 7.12
CA LEU A 439 16.70 24.67 7.24
C LEU A 439 15.73 25.83 7.46
N HIS A 440 14.46 25.76 7.00
CA HIS A 440 13.63 26.97 6.89
C HIS A 440 12.17 26.88 7.33
N ARG A 441 11.66 25.74 7.82
CA ARG A 441 10.24 25.66 8.22
C ARG A 441 9.93 24.85 9.48
N ALA A 442 10.82 23.98 9.93
CA ALA A 442 10.58 23.14 11.09
C ALA A 442 11.83 23.04 12.02
N PRO A 443 11.79 23.54 13.26
CA PRO A 443 12.73 23.20 14.34
C PRO A 443 12.62 21.73 14.80
N ALA A 444 12.09 20.82 13.97
CA ALA A 444 12.09 19.38 14.21
C ALA A 444 13.49 18.85 13.85
N TYR A 445 14.44 19.18 14.71
CA TYR A 445 15.82 18.76 14.56
C TYR A 445 16.05 17.34 15.03
N GLY A 446 16.88 16.60 14.30
CA GLY A 446 17.33 15.29 14.72
C GLY A 446 16.24 14.23 14.71
N TYR A 447 16.67 13.00 14.41
CA TYR A 447 15.89 11.76 14.32
C TYR A 447 14.58 11.77 13.53
N ALA A 448 14.53 10.87 12.56
CA ALA A 448 13.28 10.44 11.97
C ALA A 448 12.54 9.50 12.94
N SER A 449 11.34 9.88 13.36
CA SER A 449 10.39 8.91 13.89
C SER A 449 9.97 7.96 12.77
N MET A 450 9.56 6.74 13.08
CA MET A 450 9.02 5.86 12.07
C MET A 450 7.49 6.06 12.01
N GLU A 451 7.01 6.60 10.90
CA GLU A 451 5.59 6.82 10.61
C GLU A 451 5.03 5.67 9.78
N SER A 452 3.73 5.39 9.94
CA SER A 452 3.04 4.37 9.15
C SER A 452 2.27 5.02 8.00
N TYR A 453 2.54 4.59 6.77
CA TYR A 453 1.84 4.96 5.56
C TYR A 453 1.04 3.78 5.02
N SER A 454 -0.25 3.99 4.71
CA SER A 454 -1.02 3.03 3.95
C SER A 454 -0.93 3.38 2.46
N GLY A 455 -0.34 2.50 1.67
CA GLY A 455 -0.05 2.75 0.25
C GLY A 455 -0.23 1.51 -0.61
N TYR A 456 -0.43 1.71 -1.92
CA TYR A 456 -0.41 0.60 -2.87
C TYR A 456 1.02 0.13 -3.10
N THR A 457 1.27 -1.15 -2.86
CA THR A 457 2.51 -1.80 -3.27
C THR A 457 2.55 -2.01 -4.77
N ARG A 458 3.77 -2.07 -5.33
CA ARG A 458 4.01 -2.57 -6.69
C ARG A 458 3.55 -4.02 -6.86
N SER A 459 3.41 -4.76 -5.76
CA SER A 459 2.79 -6.10 -5.74
C SER A 459 1.26 -6.15 -5.87
N GLY A 460 0.59 -5.00 -6.06
CA GLY A 460 -0.83 -4.92 -6.43
C GLY A 460 -1.81 -4.94 -5.25
N GLY A 461 -1.39 -4.55 -4.04
CA GLY A 461 -2.25 -4.45 -2.86
C GLY A 461 -1.94 -3.25 -1.97
N MET A 462 -2.97 -2.68 -1.35
CA MET A 462 -2.85 -1.63 -0.34
C MET A 462 -2.34 -2.25 0.97
N ASP A 463 -1.15 -1.87 1.41
CA ASP A 463 -0.50 -2.40 2.62
C ASP A 463 0.00 -1.24 3.50
N LEU A 464 0.23 -1.54 4.77
CA LEU A 464 0.78 -0.58 5.73
C LEU A 464 2.31 -0.70 5.80
N PHE A 465 2.97 0.31 5.28
CA PHE A 465 4.41 0.51 5.36
C PHE A 465 4.75 1.43 6.51
N SER A 466 5.97 1.28 7.01
CA SER A 466 6.58 2.19 7.93
C SER A 466 7.75 2.87 7.23
N TYR A 467 7.80 4.19 7.28
CA TYR A 467 8.83 5.05 6.70
C TYR A 467 9.39 5.98 7.78
N GLY A 468 10.59 6.52 7.60
CA GLY A 468 11.09 7.57 8.47
C GLY A 468 10.35 8.88 8.21
N SER A 469 9.74 9.48 9.23
CA SER A 469 9.21 10.84 9.22
C SER A 469 10.32 11.84 8.92
N GLY A 470 10.07 12.79 8.04
CA GLY A 470 11.04 13.80 7.62
C GLY A 470 11.69 13.47 6.26
N TYR A 471 12.80 14.14 5.96
CA TYR A 471 13.47 14.15 4.64
C TYR A 471 14.35 12.94 4.35
N GLN A 472 14.23 11.90 5.16
CA GLN A 472 14.65 10.55 4.81
C GLN A 472 13.59 10.00 3.84
N SER A 473 13.55 10.60 2.65
CA SER A 473 12.57 10.29 1.62
C SER A 473 12.56 8.78 1.36
N SER A 474 11.35 8.28 1.12
CA SER A 474 11.10 6.91 0.73
C SER A 474 11.72 6.67 -0.64
N TYR A 475 13.03 6.47 -0.68
CA TYR A 475 13.60 5.72 -1.78
C TYR A 475 13.19 4.27 -1.51
N TYR A 476 12.30 3.75 -2.35
CA TYR A 476 12.04 2.32 -2.47
C TYR A 476 12.92 1.76 -3.61
N PRO A 477 14.27 1.78 -3.52
CA PRO A 477 15.01 0.94 -4.43
C PRO A 477 14.71 -0.49 -4.00
N GLU A 478 13.90 -1.17 -4.80
CA GLU A 478 13.87 -2.62 -4.77
C GLU A 478 15.20 -3.07 -5.35
N TYR A 479 16.18 -3.27 -4.47
CA TYR A 479 17.44 -3.85 -4.87
C TYR A 479 17.21 -5.33 -5.13
N SER A 480 17.42 -5.75 -6.37
CA SER A 480 17.41 -7.16 -6.76
C SER A 480 18.83 -7.69 -6.75
N VAL A 481 19.04 -8.78 -6.01
CA VAL A 481 20.32 -9.48 -5.95
C VAL A 481 20.13 -10.92 -6.38
N ASP A 482 21.05 -11.40 -7.21
CA ASP A 482 21.14 -12.79 -7.67
C ASP A 482 22.52 -13.41 -7.36
N ASP A 483 23.46 -12.63 -6.81
CA ASP A 483 24.78 -13.10 -6.42
C ASP A 483 24.76 -13.89 -5.12
N GLU A 484 25.58 -14.95 -5.07
CA GLU A 484 25.54 -15.94 -4.00
C GLU A 484 26.04 -15.41 -2.64
N GLU A 485 26.92 -14.42 -2.65
CA GLU A 485 27.49 -13.84 -1.43
C GLU A 485 26.47 -12.94 -0.72
N THR A 486 25.86 -12.01 -1.47
CA THR A 486 24.83 -11.11 -0.95
C THR A 486 23.57 -11.87 -0.55
N ILE A 487 23.18 -12.90 -1.32
CA ILE A 487 22.07 -13.80 -0.94
C ILE A 487 22.33 -14.43 0.43
N ARG A 488 23.52 -14.98 0.68
CA ARG A 488 23.88 -15.58 1.98
C ARG A 488 23.85 -14.54 3.10
N ARG A 489 24.37 -13.34 2.86
CA ARG A 489 24.36 -12.24 3.83
C ARG A 489 22.93 -11.82 4.20
N LEU A 490 22.05 -11.63 3.22
CA LEU A 490 20.64 -11.30 3.46
C LEU A 490 19.88 -12.41 4.19
N ILE A 491 20.16 -13.67 3.89
CA ILE A 491 19.61 -14.82 4.62
C ILE A 491 20.07 -14.82 6.08
N GLU A 492 21.34 -14.48 6.36
CA GLU A 492 21.85 -14.37 7.73
C GLU A 492 21.16 -13.25 8.50
N ILE A 493 21.00 -12.07 7.88
CA ILE A 493 20.26 -10.95 8.48
C ILE A 493 18.82 -11.36 8.75
N HIS A 494 18.11 -11.93 7.78
CA HIS A 494 16.74 -12.40 8.00
C HIS A 494 16.65 -13.46 9.11
N ARG A 495 17.67 -14.34 9.23
CA ARG A 495 17.75 -15.33 10.30
C ARG A 495 17.89 -14.71 11.68
N SER A 496 18.64 -13.62 11.82
CA SER A 496 18.75 -12.93 13.11
C SER A 496 17.42 -12.30 13.54
N PHE A 497 16.62 -11.77 12.60
CA PHE A 497 15.26 -11.29 12.87
C PHE A 497 14.35 -12.42 13.37
N VAL A 498 14.35 -13.57 12.69
CA VAL A 498 13.56 -14.74 13.08
C VAL A 498 13.97 -15.27 14.46
N GLN A 499 15.27 -15.31 14.77
CA GLN A 499 15.79 -15.79 16.05
C GLN A 499 15.44 -14.86 17.21
N LYS A 500 15.48 -13.54 17.01
CA LYS A 500 15.13 -12.55 18.06
C LYS A 500 13.63 -12.51 18.34
N GLY A 501 12.79 -12.77 17.34
CA GLY A 501 11.35 -12.80 17.52
C GLY A 501 10.72 -11.40 17.62
N ASN A 502 9.50 -11.33 18.18
CA ASN A 502 8.82 -10.04 18.42
C ASN A 502 9.49 -9.29 19.58
N ILE A 503 10.06 -8.12 19.27
CA ILE A 503 10.72 -7.24 20.25
C ILE A 503 9.68 -6.36 20.92
N LYS A 504 9.70 -6.30 22.26
CA LYS A 504 8.84 -5.39 23.03
C LYS A 504 9.30 -3.96 22.83
N SER A 505 8.40 -2.98 22.70
CA SER A 505 8.86 -1.58 22.50
C SER A 505 9.59 -0.98 23.70
N ASN A 506 9.35 -1.50 24.89
CA ASN A 506 10.05 -1.04 26.09
C ASN A 506 11.40 -1.75 26.31
N ALA A 507 11.84 -2.59 25.38
CA ALA A 507 13.17 -3.18 25.45
C ALA A 507 14.23 -2.08 25.23
N SER A 508 15.30 -2.12 26.02
CA SER A 508 16.36 -1.10 26.01
C SER A 508 17.14 -1.04 24.69
N ASP A 509 17.18 -2.14 23.94
CA ASP A 509 17.85 -2.28 22.64
C ASP A 509 16.85 -2.21 21.46
N SER A 510 15.58 -1.88 21.71
CA SER A 510 14.59 -1.75 20.64
C SER A 510 14.87 -0.52 19.79
N CYS A 511 14.64 -0.67 18.49
CA CYS A 511 14.73 0.41 17.52
C CYS A 511 13.73 0.21 16.38
N ALA A 512 13.31 1.32 15.77
CA ALA A 512 12.52 1.29 14.56
C ALA A 512 13.45 1.07 13.35
N MET A 513 13.13 0.09 12.51
CA MET A 513 13.81 -0.15 11.24
C MET A 513 12.91 -0.96 10.34
N ASN A 514 12.67 -0.46 9.13
CA ASN A 514 11.97 -1.21 8.10
C ASN A 514 12.96 -2.15 7.40
N PHE A 515 12.59 -3.42 7.31
CA PHE A 515 13.26 -4.40 6.48
C PHE A 515 12.23 -5.26 5.76
N GLN A 516 12.19 -5.14 4.44
CA GLN A 516 11.40 -5.99 3.57
C GLN A 516 12.32 -6.94 2.81
N ILE A 517 11.92 -8.21 2.72
CA ILE A 517 12.65 -9.21 1.97
C ILE A 517 11.70 -10.12 1.20
N ILE A 518 11.97 -10.30 -0.08
CA ILE A 518 11.20 -11.09 -1.03
C ILE A 518 12.15 -12.08 -1.69
N TYR A 519 11.98 -13.36 -1.36
CA TYR A 519 12.69 -14.44 -2.03
C TYR A 519 11.92 -14.85 -3.28
N THR A 520 12.58 -14.89 -4.42
CA THR A 520 12.12 -15.65 -5.60
C THR A 520 12.89 -16.97 -5.60
N LEU A 521 12.16 -18.08 -5.46
CA LEU A 521 12.77 -19.41 -5.50
C LEU A 521 12.88 -19.91 -6.94
N LYS A 522 13.82 -20.82 -7.21
CA LYS A 522 14.05 -21.44 -8.53
C LYS A 522 12.84 -22.16 -9.13
N ASN A 523 11.82 -22.44 -8.32
CA ASN A 523 10.54 -23.01 -8.76
C ASN A 523 9.46 -21.93 -9.07
N GLY A 524 9.83 -20.66 -9.09
CA GLY A 524 8.97 -19.50 -9.31
C GLY A 524 8.16 -19.05 -8.09
N LYS A 525 8.24 -19.74 -6.95
CA LYS A 525 7.48 -19.35 -5.75
C LYS A 525 8.11 -18.15 -5.07
N LYS A 526 7.30 -17.15 -4.73
CA LYS A 526 7.73 -16.01 -3.90
C LYS A 526 7.46 -16.22 -2.40
N ILE A 527 8.38 -15.78 -1.55
CA ILE A 527 8.22 -15.72 -0.08
C ILE A 527 8.56 -14.30 0.37
N LYS A 528 7.61 -13.61 0.99
CA LYS A 528 7.76 -12.21 1.39
C LYS A 528 7.67 -12.02 2.89
N ARG A 529 8.50 -11.15 3.46
CA ARG A 529 8.49 -10.79 4.89
C ARG A 529 8.65 -9.29 5.05
N TYR A 530 8.02 -8.78 6.11
CA TYR A 530 8.04 -7.37 6.45
C TYR A 530 8.26 -7.14 7.94
N TYR A 531 9.29 -6.36 8.27
CA TYR A 531 9.67 -6.03 9.64
C TYR A 531 9.70 -4.51 9.81
N THR A 532 9.21 -4.02 10.94
CA THR A 532 9.20 -2.58 11.28
C THR A 532 9.98 -2.27 12.56
N LYS A 533 10.35 -3.30 13.31
CA LYS A 533 11.02 -3.18 14.59
C LYS A 533 12.13 -4.21 14.68
N THR A 534 13.26 -3.79 15.22
CA THR A 534 14.44 -4.65 15.35
C THR A 534 15.30 -4.26 16.55
N THR A 535 16.38 -4.99 16.78
CA THR A 535 17.39 -4.64 17.79
C THR A 535 18.43 -3.70 17.19
N GLU A 536 19.11 -2.90 17.99
CA GLU A 536 20.22 -2.05 17.50
C GLU A 536 21.28 -2.84 16.71
N GLU A 537 21.60 -4.08 17.15
CA GLU A 537 22.50 -4.98 16.42
C GLU A 537 22.01 -5.27 15.00
N ASN A 538 20.73 -5.59 14.84
CA ASN A 538 20.15 -5.89 13.54
C ASN A 538 20.01 -4.65 12.66
N ALA A 539 19.73 -3.48 13.25
CA ALA A 539 19.74 -2.23 12.52
C ALA A 539 21.14 -1.96 11.94
N LYS A 540 22.21 -2.16 12.71
CA LYS A 540 23.60 -2.05 12.22
C LYS A 540 23.88 -3.02 11.07
N ARG A 541 23.42 -4.27 11.17
CA ARG A 541 23.55 -5.25 10.07
C ARG A 541 22.87 -4.78 8.78
N ILE A 542 21.70 -4.15 8.88
CA ILE A 542 20.99 -3.56 7.73
C ILE A 542 21.74 -2.37 7.18
N MET A 543 22.24 -1.47 8.04
CA MET A 543 23.08 -0.34 7.61
C MET A 543 24.36 -0.79 6.89
N GLY A 544 24.91 -1.95 7.25
CA GLY A 544 26.03 -2.56 6.52
C GLY A 544 25.69 -3.04 5.10
N LEU A 545 24.43 -3.07 4.68
CA LEU A 545 24.06 -3.43 3.30
C LEU A 545 24.46 -2.36 2.28
N SER A 546 24.79 -1.13 2.72
CA SER A 546 25.34 -0.06 1.86
C SER A 546 26.71 -0.40 1.27
N ASP A 547 27.39 -1.40 1.81
CA ASP A 547 28.62 -1.94 1.23
C ASP A 547 28.36 -2.77 -0.04
N THR A 548 27.12 -3.20 -0.29
CA THR A 548 26.82 -4.06 -1.43
C THR A 548 26.84 -3.27 -2.74
N ILE A 549 27.26 -3.94 -3.82
CA ILE A 549 27.36 -3.36 -5.17
C ILE A 549 26.02 -2.77 -5.61
N VAL A 550 24.91 -3.43 -5.25
CA VAL A 550 23.58 -3.05 -5.69
C VAL A 550 23.13 -1.73 -5.04
N GLU A 551 23.43 -1.50 -3.75
CA GLU A 551 23.17 -0.19 -3.12
C GLU A 551 24.04 0.93 -3.69
N LYS A 552 25.26 0.60 -4.15
CA LYS A 552 26.17 1.56 -4.80
C LYS A 552 25.81 1.88 -6.25
N SER A 553 24.99 1.07 -6.91
CA SER A 553 24.65 1.23 -8.33
C SER A 553 24.00 2.58 -8.66
N GLY A 554 23.23 3.15 -7.72
CA GLY A 554 22.58 4.45 -7.85
C GLY A 554 23.53 5.65 -7.74
N ILE A 555 24.77 5.47 -7.26
CA ILE A 555 25.73 6.58 -7.06
C ILE A 555 26.10 7.22 -8.40
N SER A 556 26.23 6.43 -9.46
CA SER A 556 26.52 6.94 -10.81
C SER A 556 25.47 7.95 -11.30
N SER A 557 24.22 7.85 -10.84
CA SER A 557 23.12 8.77 -11.14
C SER A 557 23.01 9.95 -10.16
N PHE A 558 23.94 10.11 -9.21
CA PHE A 558 23.86 11.16 -8.19
C PHE A 558 23.73 12.57 -8.76
N PHE A 559 24.39 12.85 -9.89
CA PHE A 559 24.29 14.14 -10.60
C PHE A 559 23.32 14.11 -11.80
N ALA A 560 22.51 13.06 -11.96
CA ALA A 560 21.76 12.76 -13.19
C ALA A 560 20.28 13.17 -13.16
N ASP A 561 19.85 14.11 -12.32
CA ASP A 561 18.43 14.51 -12.29
C ASP A 561 17.99 15.01 -13.67
N GLU A 562 16.94 14.38 -14.19
CA GLU A 562 16.27 14.71 -15.44
C GLU A 562 15.44 15.98 -15.23
N VAL A 563 15.71 17.01 -16.03
CA VAL A 563 14.78 18.12 -16.15
C VAL A 563 13.49 17.54 -16.72
N SER A 564 12.36 17.74 -16.05
CA SER A 564 11.07 17.34 -16.64
C SER A 564 10.94 18.04 -18.00
N ASP A 565 10.47 17.34 -19.05
CA ASP A 565 10.48 17.86 -20.43
C ASP A 565 9.86 19.28 -20.55
N GLY A 566 8.93 19.66 -19.65
CA GLY A 566 8.32 20.99 -19.59
C GLY A 566 9.11 22.08 -18.86
N ASP A 567 10.03 21.73 -17.95
CA ASP A 567 10.85 22.68 -17.17
C ASP A 567 12.16 23.07 -17.90
N SER A 568 12.56 22.30 -18.91
CA SER A 568 13.85 22.47 -19.62
C SER A 568 13.96 23.81 -20.37
N GLU A 569 12.91 24.24 -21.06
CA GLU A 569 12.90 25.53 -21.76
C GLU A 569 13.02 26.74 -20.81
N LEU A 570 12.64 26.58 -19.54
CA LEU A 570 12.62 27.64 -18.52
C LEU A 570 13.96 27.72 -17.78
N VAL A 571 14.59 26.57 -17.47
CA VAL A 571 15.95 26.49 -16.91
C VAL A 571 16.99 27.06 -17.89
N ASP A 572 16.81 26.82 -19.18
CA ASP A 572 17.67 27.34 -20.24
C ASP A 572 17.45 28.85 -20.53
N ALA A 573 16.42 29.46 -19.95
CA ALA A 573 16.13 30.88 -20.13
C ALA A 573 17.07 31.80 -19.33
N VAL A 574 17.73 31.29 -18.28
CA VAL A 574 18.68 32.04 -17.44
C VAL A 574 20.11 31.67 -17.81
N ALA A 575 21.00 32.65 -17.90
CA ALA A 575 22.42 32.37 -18.14
C ALA A 575 22.99 31.45 -17.05
N ALA A 576 23.82 30.47 -17.42
CA ALA A 576 24.36 29.46 -16.50
C ALA A 576 25.06 30.05 -15.26
N GLU A 577 25.70 31.22 -15.41
CA GLU A 577 26.36 31.96 -14.32
C GLU A 577 25.38 32.62 -13.34
N LEU A 578 24.17 32.89 -13.79
CA LEU A 578 23.09 33.44 -12.96
C LEU A 578 22.26 32.35 -12.31
N ASN A 579 22.43 31.10 -12.74
CA ASN A 579 21.66 29.98 -12.27
C ASN A 579 22.27 29.42 -10.97
N PRO A 580 21.62 29.62 -9.79
CA PRO A 580 22.13 29.13 -8.50
C PRO A 580 22.27 27.61 -8.44
N TYR A 581 21.61 26.88 -9.35
CA TYR A 581 21.68 25.42 -9.43
C TYR A 581 23.02 24.90 -9.98
N ASN A 582 23.76 25.75 -10.69
CA ASN A 582 25.08 25.37 -11.18
C ASN A 582 26.17 25.52 -10.12
N TYR A 583 25.84 25.85 -8.86
CA TYR A 583 26.81 26.12 -7.81
C TYR A 583 26.75 25.07 -6.69
N PHE A 584 27.90 24.91 -6.03
CA PHE A 584 27.98 24.16 -4.78
C PHE A 584 28.31 25.08 -3.61
N TYR A 585 27.93 24.60 -2.44
CA TYR A 585 27.92 25.33 -1.19
C TYR A 585 28.60 24.51 -0.11
N LEU A 586 29.33 25.18 0.78
CA LEU A 586 29.99 24.55 1.92
C LEU A 586 29.47 25.13 3.22
N TYR A 587 29.30 24.26 4.20
CA TYR A 587 28.97 24.61 5.58
C TYR A 587 30.09 24.17 6.51
N SER A 588 30.36 24.99 7.51
CA SER A 588 31.29 24.64 8.57
C SER A 588 30.80 23.42 9.35
N LYS A 589 31.71 22.77 10.08
CA LYS A 589 31.38 21.64 10.96
C LYS A 589 30.21 21.91 11.93
N HIS A 590 30.00 23.15 12.36
CA HIS A 590 28.89 23.50 13.27
C HIS A 590 27.69 24.13 12.55
N LEU A 591 27.64 24.03 11.22
CA LEU A 591 26.56 24.47 10.32
C LEU A 591 26.21 25.97 10.35
N LYS A 592 26.76 26.72 11.29
CA LYS A 592 26.47 28.14 11.51
C LYS A 592 27.09 29.05 10.45
N GLU A 593 28.29 28.69 9.97
CA GLU A 593 28.92 29.41 8.86
C GLU A 593 28.72 28.65 7.56
N SER A 594 28.38 29.38 6.49
CA SER A 594 28.16 28.79 5.17
C SER A 594 28.64 29.73 4.07
N GLN A 595 29.07 29.18 2.92
CA GLN A 595 29.63 29.96 1.82
C GLN A 595 29.32 29.36 0.43
N ARG A 596 28.84 30.21 -0.50
CA ARG A 596 28.80 29.87 -1.93
C ARG A 596 30.21 29.82 -2.46
N CYS A 597 30.60 28.68 -3.02
CA CYS A 597 31.97 28.42 -3.42
C CYS A 597 32.17 28.66 -4.92
N GLY A 598 31.95 27.66 -5.75
CA GLY A 598 32.16 27.72 -7.19
C GLY A 598 31.05 27.01 -7.96
N MET A 599 31.16 27.04 -9.29
CA MET A 599 30.28 26.23 -10.13
C MET A 599 30.62 24.74 -9.97
N ILE A 600 29.63 23.88 -10.20
CA ILE A 600 29.77 22.43 -10.18
C ILE A 600 30.51 22.02 -11.47
N THR A 601 31.80 21.73 -11.35
CA THR A 601 32.65 21.30 -12.46
C THR A 601 32.62 19.78 -12.64
N ASP A 602 32.96 19.29 -13.83
CA ASP A 602 33.10 17.85 -14.08
C ASP A 602 34.25 17.21 -13.27
N GLU A 603 35.23 18.02 -12.84
CA GLU A 603 36.28 17.56 -11.92
C GLU A 603 35.71 17.32 -10.52
N LEU A 604 34.91 18.26 -9.98
CA LEU A 604 34.23 18.08 -8.70
C LEU A 604 33.26 16.90 -8.74
N LYS A 605 32.45 16.79 -9.80
CA LYS A 605 31.53 15.65 -9.97
C LYS A 605 32.27 14.33 -9.91
N ARG A 606 33.37 14.18 -10.67
CA ARG A 606 34.20 12.96 -10.65
C ARG A 606 34.83 12.71 -9.28
N ALA A 607 35.34 13.73 -8.62
CA ALA A 607 35.93 13.61 -7.28
C ALA A 607 34.90 13.07 -6.27
N VAL A 608 33.71 13.66 -6.27
CA VAL A 608 32.58 13.26 -5.40
C VAL A 608 32.16 11.84 -5.73
N LEU A 609 31.82 11.53 -6.99
CA LEU A 609 31.39 10.19 -7.39
C LEU A 609 32.42 9.12 -7.01
N THR A 610 33.70 9.39 -7.26
CA THR A 610 34.79 8.45 -6.92
C THR A 610 34.85 8.20 -5.41
N ASP A 611 34.69 9.23 -4.57
CA ASP A 611 34.68 9.03 -3.12
C ASP A 611 33.43 8.27 -2.68
N LEU A 612 32.24 8.66 -3.16
CA LEU A 612 30.98 8.02 -2.80
C LEU A 612 30.97 6.51 -3.16
N GLU A 613 31.49 6.15 -4.34
CA GLU A 613 31.61 4.74 -4.77
C GLU A 613 32.53 3.92 -3.85
N ASN A 614 33.56 4.55 -3.29
CA ASN A 614 34.56 3.90 -2.45
C ASN A 614 34.22 3.87 -0.95
N GLN A 615 33.27 4.68 -0.49
CA GLN A 615 32.84 4.70 0.91
C GLN A 615 32.21 3.36 1.34
N THR A 616 32.46 3.01 2.61
CA THR A 616 31.86 1.86 3.29
C THR A 616 30.78 2.31 4.27
N ALA A 617 29.99 1.38 4.82
CA ALA A 617 29.05 1.65 5.90
C ALA A 617 29.75 2.28 7.12
N ASP A 618 31.01 1.89 7.39
CA ASP A 618 31.81 2.49 8.46
C ASP A 618 32.17 3.95 8.16
N ASP A 619 32.42 4.31 6.90
CA ASP A 619 32.68 5.70 6.48
C ASP A 619 31.41 6.58 6.50
N LEU A 620 30.23 5.98 6.29
CA LEU A 620 28.96 6.69 6.14
C LEU A 620 28.20 6.85 7.45
N PHE A 621 28.15 5.79 8.26
CA PHE A 621 27.29 5.73 9.44
C PHE A 621 28.05 5.58 10.76
N PHE A 622 29.23 4.93 10.74
CA PHE A 622 29.96 4.60 11.96
C PHE A 622 31.28 5.36 12.10
N HIS A 623 31.46 6.45 11.35
CA HIS A 623 32.61 7.33 11.43
C HIS A 623 32.64 8.09 12.75
N LYS A 624 33.79 8.67 13.06
CA LYS A 624 33.96 9.41 14.31
C LYS A 624 33.74 10.90 14.13
N PRO A 625 33.32 11.63 15.19
CA PRO A 625 33.16 13.08 15.13
C PRO A 625 34.39 13.83 14.63
N GLU A 626 35.60 13.36 14.95
CA GLU A 626 36.85 13.96 14.48
C GLU A 626 37.12 13.80 12.98
N ASP A 627 36.41 12.91 12.29
CA ASP A 627 36.57 12.66 10.86
C ASP A 627 35.74 13.63 10.00
N GLU A 628 34.69 14.22 10.57
CA GLU A 628 33.83 15.19 9.89
C GLU A 628 34.51 16.55 9.74
N LEU A 629 34.50 17.07 8.51
CA LEU A 629 35.08 18.37 8.16
C LEU A 629 34.00 19.45 8.02
N GLY A 630 32.81 19.10 7.53
CA GLY A 630 31.68 20.00 7.32
C GLY A 630 30.70 19.39 6.31
N VAL A 631 29.85 20.19 5.68
CA VAL A 631 28.84 19.72 4.71
C VAL A 631 29.07 20.34 3.35
N ILE A 632 28.92 19.54 2.30
CA ILE A 632 28.80 20.02 0.92
C ILE A 632 27.37 19.87 0.44
N SER A 633 26.89 20.86 -0.30
CA SER A 633 25.54 20.89 -0.85
C SER A 633 25.58 21.34 -2.33
N PHE A 634 24.80 20.66 -3.16
CA PHE A 634 24.65 20.93 -4.60
C PHE A 634 23.23 21.39 -4.88
N GLY A 635 23.06 22.54 -5.52
CA GLY A 635 21.75 23.02 -5.90
C GLY A 635 21.25 22.34 -7.17
N MET A 636 20.63 21.16 -7.12
CA MET A 636 20.40 20.38 -8.36
C MET A 636 18.94 20.30 -8.83
N ASP A 637 18.01 20.98 -8.17
CA ASP A 637 16.55 20.84 -8.43
C ASP A 637 16.00 21.94 -9.37
N THR A 638 15.22 21.59 -10.40
CA THR A 638 14.95 22.45 -11.57
C THR A 638 13.56 23.10 -11.65
N THR A 639 12.75 23.11 -10.59
CA THR A 639 11.42 23.75 -10.66
C THR A 639 11.51 25.28 -10.53
N LEU A 640 11.83 25.97 -11.62
CA LEU A 640 11.79 27.44 -11.69
C LEU A 640 10.37 28.02 -11.58
N SER A 641 9.34 27.19 -11.76
CA SER A 641 7.92 27.54 -11.66
C SER A 641 7.50 28.06 -10.28
N GLU A 642 8.21 27.69 -9.21
CA GLU A 642 7.97 28.20 -7.85
C GLU A 642 8.68 29.55 -7.55
N TYR A 643 9.47 30.12 -8.47
CA TYR A 643 9.98 31.50 -8.34
C TYR A 643 8.92 32.55 -8.70
N LEU A 644 7.73 32.15 -9.13
CA LEU A 644 6.59 33.06 -9.20
C LEU A 644 6.19 33.39 -7.77
N PRO A 645 6.24 34.67 -7.35
CA PRO A 645 5.60 35.05 -6.10
C PRO A 645 4.10 34.71 -6.18
N ASP A 646 3.46 34.44 -5.05
CA ASP A 646 2.08 33.90 -4.97
C ASP A 646 1.02 34.70 -5.77
N ASN A 647 1.34 35.94 -6.14
CA ASN A 647 0.51 36.85 -6.93
C ASN A 647 0.74 36.76 -8.45
N TYR A 648 1.21 35.64 -9.01
CA TYR A 648 1.30 35.44 -10.46
C TYR A 648 0.75 34.05 -10.86
N TYR A 649 0.04 33.97 -11.98
CA TYR A 649 -0.49 32.72 -12.53
C TYR A 649 -0.28 32.63 -14.04
N THR A 650 -0.32 31.41 -14.60
CA THR A 650 -0.30 31.20 -16.05
C THR A 650 -1.73 31.10 -16.58
N ASN A 651 -2.10 31.91 -17.57
CA ASN A 651 -3.43 31.88 -18.17
C ASN A 651 -3.58 30.70 -19.17
N GLU A 652 -4.78 30.52 -19.72
CA GLU A 652 -5.07 29.46 -20.70
C GLU A 652 -4.28 29.60 -22.02
N GLN A 653 -3.65 30.75 -22.27
CA GLN A 653 -2.83 31.05 -23.44
C GLN A 653 -1.33 30.81 -23.19
N GLY A 654 -0.94 30.46 -21.96
CA GLY A 654 0.45 30.24 -21.56
C GLY A 654 1.20 31.51 -21.15
N ASP A 655 0.53 32.66 -21.04
CA ASP A 655 1.15 33.90 -20.57
C ASP A 655 1.16 33.94 -19.03
N VAL A 656 2.25 34.47 -18.45
CA VAL A 656 2.34 34.72 -17.02
C VAL A 656 1.76 36.09 -16.69
N VAL A 657 0.73 36.09 -15.84
CA VAL A 657 -0.09 37.24 -15.49
C VAL A 657 0.06 37.55 -14.01
N ASN A 658 0.19 38.83 -13.66
CA ASN A 658 0.12 39.29 -12.28
C ASN A 658 -1.35 39.21 -11.79
N ASP A 659 -1.61 38.46 -10.72
CA ASP A 659 -2.93 38.21 -10.15
C ASP A 659 -3.59 39.49 -9.58
N GLU A 660 -2.79 40.43 -9.08
CA GLU A 660 -3.28 41.68 -8.50
C GLU A 660 -3.60 42.75 -9.56
N THR A 661 -2.84 42.79 -10.66
CA THR A 661 -2.97 43.85 -11.69
C THR A 661 -3.57 43.38 -13.01
N GLY A 662 -3.56 42.07 -13.29
CA GLY A 662 -4.01 41.47 -14.55
C GLY A 662 -3.07 41.70 -15.74
N GLU A 663 -1.86 42.24 -15.52
CA GLU A 663 -0.89 42.50 -16.58
C GLU A 663 -0.11 41.25 -16.98
N ILE A 664 0.11 41.06 -18.28
CA ILE A 664 1.02 40.04 -18.83
C ILE A 664 2.46 40.52 -18.61
N ILE A 665 3.29 39.66 -18.02
CA ILE A 665 4.66 39.97 -17.61
C ILE A 665 5.64 39.14 -18.45
N ASP A 666 6.79 39.74 -18.79
CA ASP A 666 7.91 38.99 -19.37
C ASP A 666 8.49 38.03 -18.34
N TYR A 667 8.10 36.76 -18.46
CA TYR A 667 8.54 35.69 -17.57
C TYR A 667 10.07 35.55 -17.53
N LYS A 668 10.76 35.67 -18.67
CA LYS A 668 12.23 35.54 -18.73
C LYS A 668 12.92 36.66 -17.95
N ALA A 669 12.40 37.89 -18.05
CA ALA A 669 12.90 39.02 -17.27
C ALA A 669 12.63 38.85 -15.77
N LEU A 670 11.45 38.33 -15.39
CA LEU A 670 11.08 38.05 -14.00
C LEU A 670 12.00 36.99 -13.37
N VAL A 671 12.18 35.86 -14.04
CA VAL A 671 13.06 34.78 -13.57
C VAL A 671 14.52 35.24 -13.49
N THR A 672 15.00 36.00 -14.48
CA THR A 672 16.35 36.57 -14.44
C THR A 672 16.55 37.52 -13.24
N LYS A 673 15.51 38.29 -12.88
CA LYS A 673 15.55 39.16 -11.70
C LYS A 673 15.60 38.35 -10.41
N ALA A 674 14.78 37.30 -10.30
CA ALA A 674 14.79 36.39 -9.16
C ALA A 674 16.15 35.69 -8.99
N ALA A 675 16.73 35.18 -10.08
CA ALA A 675 18.06 34.58 -10.10
C ALA A 675 19.16 35.55 -9.62
N LYS A 676 19.12 36.81 -10.06
CA LYS A 676 20.05 37.86 -9.59
C LYS A 676 19.88 38.19 -8.10
N GLN A 677 18.63 38.22 -7.62
CA GLN A 677 18.35 38.43 -6.20
C GLN A 677 18.87 37.28 -5.36
N SER A 678 18.64 36.03 -5.78
CA SER A 678 19.18 34.83 -5.15
C SER A 678 20.71 34.87 -5.08
N LEU A 679 21.38 35.27 -6.16
CA LEU A 679 22.84 35.41 -6.16
C LEU A 679 23.39 36.49 -5.21
N ALA A 680 22.59 37.50 -4.88
CA ALA A 680 22.97 38.58 -3.96
C ALA A 680 22.78 38.22 -2.49
N LEU A 681 22.09 37.11 -2.19
CA LEU A 681 21.96 36.60 -0.82
C LEU A 681 23.32 36.18 -0.28
N THR A 682 23.67 36.73 0.88
CA THR A 682 24.90 36.37 1.61
C THR A 682 24.69 35.19 2.56
N ASP A 683 23.46 34.99 3.02
CA ASP A 683 23.05 33.82 3.80
C ASP A 683 22.50 32.75 2.85
N LEU A 684 23.09 31.55 2.91
CA LEU A 684 22.72 30.42 2.07
C LEU A 684 21.46 29.75 2.56
N THR A 685 20.34 30.41 2.29
CA THR A 685 19.01 29.84 2.49
C THR A 685 18.70 28.78 1.44
N ALA A 686 17.74 27.88 1.68
CA ALA A 686 17.26 26.94 0.66
C ALA A 686 16.75 27.66 -0.60
N ASN A 687 16.18 28.87 -0.47
CA ASN A 687 15.82 29.69 -1.62
C ASN A 687 17.03 30.09 -2.50
N ALA A 688 18.25 30.08 -1.92
CA ALA A 688 19.50 30.33 -2.63
C ALA A 688 20.09 29.07 -3.31
N MET A 689 19.65 27.86 -2.94
CA MET A 689 20.23 26.59 -3.42
C MET A 689 19.23 25.70 -4.18
N GLY A 690 17.93 25.94 -4.05
CA GLY A 690 16.87 25.07 -4.59
C GLY A 690 16.03 24.37 -3.55
N TYR A 691 14.95 23.74 -4.00
CA TYR A 691 13.96 23.12 -3.12
C TYR A 691 14.40 21.78 -2.54
N ILE A 692 15.18 20.99 -3.29
CA ILE A 692 15.71 19.70 -2.83
C ILE A 692 17.22 19.62 -3.13
N PRO A 693 18.08 20.35 -2.39
CA PRO A 693 19.52 20.27 -2.62
C PRO A 693 20.08 18.91 -2.19
N LYS A 694 21.01 18.35 -2.98
CA LYS A 694 21.73 17.12 -2.62
C LYS A 694 22.91 17.47 -1.71
N SER A 695 22.94 16.93 -0.50
CA SER A 695 23.86 17.37 0.55
C SER A 695 24.34 16.23 1.44
N PHE A 696 25.63 16.23 1.78
CA PHE A 696 26.24 15.23 2.68
C PHE A 696 27.41 15.77 3.49
N VAL A 697 27.74 15.05 4.57
CA VAL A 697 28.92 15.35 5.40
C VAL A 697 30.18 14.93 4.68
N ILE A 698 31.14 15.86 4.56
CA ILE A 698 32.47 15.57 4.05
C ILE A 698 33.30 15.04 5.21
N THR A 699 33.87 13.85 5.02
CA THR A 699 34.81 13.26 5.97
C THR A 699 36.23 13.29 5.43
N LYS A 700 37.21 13.08 6.31
CA LYS A 700 38.63 12.94 5.93
C LYS A 700 38.90 11.78 4.97
N SER A 701 38.05 10.75 4.92
CA SER A 701 38.22 9.62 4.00
C SER A 701 37.85 9.95 2.55
N MET A 702 37.12 11.04 2.31
CA MET A 702 36.78 11.54 0.96
C MET A 702 37.96 12.25 0.29
N THR A 703 39.05 11.51 0.05
CA THR A 703 40.34 12.08 -0.33
C THR A 703 40.31 12.85 -1.65
N ASN A 704 39.49 12.46 -2.62
CA ASN A 704 39.42 13.15 -3.92
C ASN A 704 38.69 14.49 -3.78
N THR A 705 37.58 14.51 -3.06
CA THR A 705 36.78 15.71 -2.75
C THR A 705 37.61 16.66 -1.89
N VAL A 706 38.23 16.18 -0.82
CA VAL A 706 39.11 16.99 0.04
C VAL A 706 40.28 17.57 -0.75
N LYS A 707 40.89 16.79 -1.66
CA LYS A 707 41.94 17.30 -2.54
C LYS A 707 41.43 18.41 -3.45
N TYR A 708 40.29 18.22 -4.12
CA TYR A 708 39.69 19.26 -4.97
C TYR A 708 39.43 20.56 -4.19
N LEU A 709 38.84 20.44 -2.99
CA LEU A 709 38.56 21.59 -2.14
C LEU A 709 39.85 22.28 -1.66
N THR A 710 40.92 21.52 -1.42
CA THR A 710 42.23 22.06 -1.03
C THR A 710 42.88 22.83 -2.17
N ASP A 711 42.97 22.22 -3.35
CA ASP A 711 43.62 22.80 -4.53
C ASP A 711 42.94 24.10 -4.99
N ASN A 712 41.62 24.20 -4.79
CA ASN A 712 40.82 25.38 -5.11
C ASN A 712 40.64 26.36 -3.94
N GLY A 713 41.28 26.11 -2.78
CA GLY A 713 41.27 27.04 -1.65
C GLY A 713 39.94 27.16 -0.90
N TYR A 714 39.08 26.14 -0.99
CA TYR A 714 37.76 26.09 -0.34
C TYR A 714 37.76 25.48 1.07
N MET A 715 38.80 24.73 1.46
CA MET A 715 38.90 24.07 2.78
C MET A 715 38.65 25.00 3.98
N LYS A 716 39.08 26.27 3.88
CA LYS A 716 38.88 27.30 4.92
C LYS A 716 37.42 27.56 5.28
N TYR A 717 36.47 27.19 4.42
CA TYR A 717 35.03 27.38 4.65
C TYR A 717 34.38 26.24 5.46
N LEU A 718 35.08 25.12 5.62
CA LEU A 718 34.66 23.99 6.46
C LEU A 718 35.07 24.19 7.94
N GLU A 719 36.08 25.02 8.18
CA GLU A 719 36.55 25.35 9.52
C GLU A 719 35.49 26.16 10.30
N SER A 720 35.06 25.63 11.44
CA SER A 720 34.20 26.37 12.36
C SER A 720 35.03 27.20 13.33
N LYS A 721 34.63 28.46 13.56
CA LYS A 721 35.20 29.34 14.59
C LYS A 721 34.41 29.34 15.89
N ILE A 722 33.28 28.63 15.92
CA ILE A 722 32.41 28.51 17.08
C ILE A 722 33.12 27.88 18.27
N THR A 723 33.01 28.55 19.41
CA THR A 723 33.46 28.07 20.73
C THR A 723 32.31 28.15 21.73
N ALA A 724 32.52 27.60 22.93
CA ALA A 724 31.56 27.76 24.02
C ALA A 724 31.24 29.22 24.36
N SER A 725 32.11 30.19 24.02
CA SER A 725 31.85 31.62 24.24
C SER A 725 30.68 32.12 23.39
N ASP A 726 30.46 31.55 22.21
CA ASP A 726 29.41 31.90 21.24
C ASP A 726 28.05 31.29 21.58
N VAL A 727 28.03 30.38 22.55
CA VAL A 727 26.85 29.60 22.98
C VAL A 727 26.21 30.21 24.22
N LYS A 728 24.91 30.46 24.19
CA LYS A 728 24.12 30.92 25.33
C LYS A 728 23.82 29.80 26.30
N SER A 729 23.25 28.70 25.80
CA SER A 729 22.89 27.51 26.57
C SER A 729 22.79 26.28 25.67
N MET A 730 22.72 25.11 26.30
CA MET A 730 22.59 23.81 25.64
C MET A 730 21.60 22.91 26.39
N LYS A 731 20.86 22.08 25.67
CA LYS A 731 20.01 21.01 26.20
C LYS A 731 20.52 19.65 25.72
N LEU A 732 20.43 18.63 26.58
CA LEU A 732 20.78 17.26 26.25
C LEU A 732 19.57 16.34 26.48
N CYS A 733 19.29 15.47 25.52
CA CYS A 733 18.23 14.46 25.61
C CYS A 733 18.54 13.22 24.79
N THR A 734 17.83 12.13 25.05
CA THR A 734 17.81 10.95 24.19
C THR A 734 16.94 11.20 22.96
N ARG A 735 17.09 10.34 21.94
CA ARG A 735 16.25 10.34 20.73
C ARG A 735 14.75 10.20 20.97
N ALA A 736 14.39 9.41 21.97
CA ALA A 736 13.01 9.19 22.36
C ALA A 736 12.42 10.43 23.03
N GLU A 737 13.19 11.05 23.93
CA GLU A 737 12.80 12.27 24.64
C GLU A 737 12.66 13.47 23.70
N SER A 738 13.50 13.58 22.66
CA SER A 738 13.42 14.70 21.73
C SER A 738 12.07 14.77 21.00
N LEU A 739 11.45 13.63 20.71
CA LEU A 739 10.16 13.54 19.99
C LEU A 739 8.98 13.16 20.88
N ASN A 740 9.20 12.95 22.20
CA ASN A 740 8.22 12.36 23.12
C ASN A 740 7.64 11.03 22.60
N LYS A 741 8.52 10.16 22.08
CA LYS A 741 8.19 8.82 21.54
C LYS A 741 8.97 7.73 22.28
N SER A 742 8.71 6.46 21.99
CA SER A 742 9.54 5.36 22.50
C SER A 742 10.72 5.08 21.56
N ASN A 743 11.80 4.45 22.06
CA ASN A 743 12.94 4.03 21.22
C ASN A 743 12.51 3.13 20.05
N ALA A 744 11.41 2.42 20.22
CA ALA A 744 10.85 1.50 19.25
C ALA A 744 10.12 2.18 18.08
N ASP A 745 9.95 3.50 18.17
CA ASP A 745 9.28 4.36 17.18
C ASP A 745 10.27 5.37 16.55
N VAL A 746 11.57 5.25 16.84
CA VAL A 746 12.61 6.17 16.36
C VAL A 746 13.73 5.39 15.66
N ILE A 747 14.12 5.87 14.48
CA ILE A 747 15.17 5.25 13.66
C ILE A 747 16.54 5.54 14.29
N PRO A 748 17.49 4.60 14.25
CA PRO A 748 18.85 4.79 14.79
C PRO A 748 19.77 5.61 13.84
N LEU A 749 19.22 6.64 13.19
CA LEU A 749 19.94 7.56 12.31
C LEU A 749 19.70 8.98 12.77
N PHE A 750 20.79 9.74 12.84
CA PHE A 750 20.78 11.15 13.20
C PHE A 750 21.25 12.01 12.04
N SER A 751 20.63 13.19 11.92
CA SER A 751 21.07 14.26 11.05
C SER A 751 21.01 15.57 11.84
N GLY A 752 22.12 16.29 11.86
CA GLY A 752 22.25 17.60 12.46
C GLY A 752 21.59 18.66 11.59
N GLY A 753 21.36 19.82 12.20
CA GLY A 753 20.72 20.95 11.54
C GLY A 753 21.00 22.26 12.25
N TYR A 754 20.77 23.35 11.53
CA TYR A 754 20.92 24.73 12.01
C TYR A 754 19.73 25.56 11.54
N ASN A 755 19.15 26.37 12.43
CA ASN A 755 18.18 27.39 12.03
C ASN A 755 18.62 28.77 12.51
N THR A 756 18.34 29.75 11.67
CA THR A 756 18.52 31.16 11.99
C THR A 756 17.43 31.64 12.95
N VAL A 757 17.62 32.84 13.49
CA VAL A 757 16.61 33.51 14.31
C VAL A 757 15.31 33.77 13.54
N ALA A 758 15.38 33.93 12.21
CA ALA A 758 14.21 34.16 11.36
C ALA A 758 13.36 32.89 11.26
N ASP A 759 14.00 31.74 10.97
CA ASP A 759 13.32 30.46 10.83
C ASP A 759 12.63 30.03 12.13
N ILE A 760 13.30 30.25 13.28
CA ILE A 760 12.72 29.97 14.60
C ILE A 760 11.46 30.81 14.84
N LYS A 761 11.49 32.10 14.49
CA LYS A 761 10.32 32.99 14.63
C LYS A 761 9.17 32.59 13.71
N GLU A 762 9.49 32.16 12.49
CA GLU A 762 8.49 31.68 11.54
C GLU A 762 7.81 30.40 12.06
N SER A 763 8.59 29.45 12.58
CA SER A 763 8.03 28.25 13.18
C SER A 763 7.20 28.54 14.44
N ASP A 764 7.68 29.40 15.35
CA ASP A 764 6.90 29.79 16.54
C ASP A 764 5.56 30.44 16.12
N LYS A 765 5.55 31.21 15.03
CA LYS A 765 4.31 31.80 14.47
C LYS A 765 3.37 30.73 13.88
N LEU A 766 3.90 29.71 13.20
CA LEU A 766 3.10 28.62 12.65
C LEU A 766 2.48 27.76 13.75
N SER A 767 3.22 27.47 14.82
CA SER A 767 2.73 26.68 15.94
C SER A 767 1.65 27.39 16.76
N GLU A 768 1.66 28.73 16.82
CA GLU A 768 0.56 29.53 17.36
C GLU A 768 -0.74 29.39 16.55
N GLN A 769 -0.65 29.11 15.25
CA GLN A 769 -1.80 28.94 14.35
C GLN A 769 -2.34 27.50 14.34
N ASP A 770 -1.45 26.51 14.44
CA ASP A 770 -1.80 25.10 14.58
C ASP A 770 -0.79 24.38 15.47
N LEU A 771 -1.25 23.89 16.63
CA LEU A 771 -0.43 23.15 17.60
C LEU A 771 0.14 21.85 17.00
N HIS A 772 -0.44 21.31 15.93
CA HIS A 772 0.11 20.16 15.21
C HIS A 772 1.35 20.51 14.37
N LEU A 773 1.65 21.80 14.18
CA LEU A 773 2.83 22.34 13.53
C LEU A 773 3.88 22.84 14.53
N ASP A 774 3.77 22.49 15.82
CA ASP A 774 4.86 22.72 16.78
C ASP A 774 5.99 21.72 16.53
N TYR A 775 7.02 22.18 15.83
CA TYR A 775 8.18 21.38 15.48
C TYR A 775 9.30 21.49 16.53
N HIS A 776 9.19 22.36 17.55
CA HIS A 776 10.27 22.64 18.50
C HIS A 776 10.23 21.73 19.75
N TYR A 777 10.14 20.42 19.54
CA TYR A 777 9.84 19.45 20.60
C TYR A 777 10.83 19.43 21.77
N ILE A 778 12.13 19.64 21.52
CA ILE A 778 13.16 19.64 22.57
C ILE A 778 12.95 20.81 23.56
N LYS A 779 12.54 21.99 23.07
CA LYS A 779 12.21 23.15 23.91
C LYS A 779 11.11 22.81 24.92
N THR A 780 10.11 22.04 24.49
CA THR A 780 8.95 21.64 25.29
C THR A 780 9.24 20.44 26.20
N ASN A 781 10.00 19.45 25.72
CA ASN A 781 10.19 18.17 26.40
C ASN A 781 11.37 18.16 27.38
N VAL A 782 12.32 19.10 27.26
CA VAL A 782 13.57 19.12 28.04
C VAL A 782 13.67 20.40 28.86
N ALA A 783 13.55 20.26 30.18
CA ALA A 783 13.50 21.39 31.12
C ALA A 783 14.88 21.90 31.58
N ASN A 784 15.92 21.07 31.53
CA ASN A 784 17.24 21.42 32.07
C ASN A 784 18.13 22.07 30.99
N GLU A 785 18.66 23.25 31.31
CA GLU A 785 19.65 23.94 30.48
C GLU A 785 21.05 23.89 31.11
N ILE A 786 22.05 23.65 30.27
CA ILE A 786 23.47 23.64 30.60
C ILE A 786 24.09 24.94 30.11
N THR A 787 24.69 25.70 31.03
CA THR A 787 25.39 26.97 30.73
C THR A 787 26.89 26.89 31.02
N SER A 788 27.36 25.74 31.54
CA SER A 788 28.77 25.48 31.81
C SER A 788 29.59 25.51 30.52
N LYS A 789 30.44 26.53 30.37
CA LYS A 789 31.27 26.73 29.17
C LYS A 789 32.23 25.56 28.92
N SER A 790 32.77 24.94 29.97
CA SER A 790 33.63 23.77 29.83
C SER A 790 32.88 22.54 29.33
N THR A 791 31.64 22.34 29.80
CA THR A 791 30.77 21.25 29.35
C THR A 791 30.34 21.47 27.91
N ILE A 792 29.93 22.69 27.56
CA ILE A 792 29.55 23.07 26.19
C ILE A 792 30.72 22.85 25.22
N GLN A 793 31.94 23.30 25.58
CA GLN A 793 33.10 23.11 24.71
C GLN A 793 33.38 21.62 24.47
N LYS A 794 33.33 20.80 25.53
CA LYS A 794 33.50 19.35 25.38
C LYS A 794 32.44 18.72 24.48
N VAL A 795 31.19 19.20 24.51
CA VAL A 795 30.14 18.72 23.61
C VAL A 795 30.45 19.09 22.17
N LEU A 796 30.77 20.37 21.90
CA LEU A 796 31.16 20.84 20.55
C LEU A 796 32.35 20.03 19.99
N ASP A 797 33.36 19.76 20.82
CA ASP A 797 34.56 19.02 20.41
C ASP A 797 34.28 17.55 20.04
N ASN A 798 33.19 16.97 20.55
CA ASN A 798 32.85 15.54 20.40
C ASN A 798 31.54 15.30 19.66
N SER A 799 30.96 16.35 19.06
CA SER A 799 29.68 16.25 18.37
C SER A 799 29.83 15.97 16.88
N PHE A 800 28.91 15.20 16.33
CA PHE A 800 28.85 14.86 14.90
C PHE A 800 27.50 15.21 14.27
N LEU A 801 27.52 15.38 12.94
CA LEU A 801 26.42 15.89 12.12
C LEU A 801 25.58 14.80 11.49
N TYR A 802 26.13 13.63 11.21
CA TYR A 802 25.36 12.57 10.56
C TYR A 802 25.86 11.19 10.94
N GLY A 803 24.96 10.22 11.04
CA GLY A 803 25.34 8.82 11.15
C GLY A 803 24.50 8.02 12.15
N TYR A 804 25.03 6.88 12.55
CA TYR A 804 24.41 5.99 13.51
C TYR A 804 24.22 6.69 14.84
N CYS A 805 23.03 6.53 15.39
CA CYS A 805 22.74 7.11 16.68
C CYS A 805 21.87 6.20 17.55
N GLY A 806 22.56 5.48 18.44
CA GLY A 806 22.00 4.46 19.30
C GLY A 806 21.14 4.98 20.45
N ASN A 807 20.53 4.06 21.19
CA ASN A 807 19.70 4.33 22.36
C ASN A 807 20.48 5.00 23.51
N ASP A 808 21.78 4.75 23.59
CA ASP A 808 22.67 5.30 24.61
C ASP A 808 23.23 6.69 24.25
N TYR A 809 23.02 7.17 23.03
CA TYR A 809 23.54 8.44 22.53
C TYR A 809 22.68 9.62 23.03
N ARG A 810 23.17 10.85 22.88
CA ARG A 810 22.40 12.06 23.19
C ARG A 810 22.38 13.03 22.03
N ILE A 811 21.26 13.73 21.89
CA ILE A 811 21.17 14.96 21.11
C ILE A 811 21.61 16.11 21.99
N ALA A 812 22.42 16.99 21.42
CA ALA A 812 22.68 18.31 21.94
C ALA A 812 21.95 19.34 21.10
N GLU A 813 21.02 20.08 21.70
CA GLU A 813 20.46 21.30 21.14
C GLU A 813 21.23 22.49 21.72
N ILE A 814 21.83 23.30 20.85
CA ILE A 814 22.69 24.42 21.20
C ILE A 814 21.99 25.70 20.80
N THR A 815 21.74 26.58 21.77
CA THR A 815 21.26 27.94 21.53
C THR A 815 22.44 28.91 21.55
N PHE A 816 22.66 29.61 20.45
CA PHE A 816 23.72 30.61 20.33
C PHE A 816 23.34 31.95 20.96
N ASN A 817 24.33 32.82 21.17
CA ASN A 817 24.13 34.15 21.76
C ASN A 817 23.21 35.06 20.94
N ASP A 818 23.16 34.88 19.62
CA ASP A 818 22.25 35.60 18.71
C ASP A 818 20.82 35.04 18.72
N GLY A 819 20.59 33.90 19.36
CA GLY A 819 19.30 33.20 19.40
C GLY A 819 19.08 32.17 18.30
N SER A 820 20.05 31.96 17.40
CA SER A 820 20.03 30.83 16.47
C SER A 820 20.22 29.49 17.20
N ILE A 821 19.76 28.39 16.60
CA ILE A 821 19.79 27.06 17.21
C ILE A 821 20.47 26.06 16.26
N ALA A 822 21.30 25.19 16.82
CA ALA A 822 21.84 24.02 16.12
C ALA A 822 21.62 22.74 16.90
N THR A 823 21.64 21.61 16.21
CA THR A 823 21.56 20.28 16.82
C THR A 823 22.65 19.34 16.35
N TYR A 824 23.13 18.54 17.30
CA TYR A 824 24.20 17.58 17.06
C TYR A 824 23.95 16.30 17.85
N CYS A 825 24.71 15.26 17.53
CA CYS A 825 24.76 14.06 18.32
C CYS A 825 26.09 13.89 19.05
N ILE A 826 26.05 13.35 20.26
CA ILE A 826 27.20 12.85 21.00
C ILE A 826 27.00 11.38 21.38
N THR A 827 28.10 10.64 21.43
CA THR A 827 28.10 9.22 21.80
C THR A 827 27.73 9.02 23.28
N GLY A 828 27.20 7.84 23.61
CA GLY A 828 26.89 7.49 25.01
C GLY A 828 28.11 7.54 25.92
N GLU A 829 29.28 7.11 25.44
CA GLU A 829 30.55 7.16 26.17
C GLU A 829 30.94 8.60 26.55
N VAL A 830 30.81 9.54 25.61
CA VAL A 830 31.09 10.96 25.85
C VAL A 830 30.12 11.52 26.88
N TYR A 831 28.82 11.21 26.76
CA TYR A 831 27.82 11.65 27.72
C TYR A 831 28.10 11.12 29.14
N GLU A 832 28.43 9.84 29.30
CA GLU A 832 28.77 9.27 30.61
C GLU A 832 29.97 9.95 31.27
N LYS A 833 30.96 10.37 30.47
CA LYS A 833 32.12 11.14 30.96
C LYS A 833 31.77 12.57 31.35
N LEU A 834 30.74 13.17 30.75
CA LEU A 834 30.27 14.52 31.10
C LEU A 834 29.44 14.54 32.39
N MET A 835 28.78 13.43 32.71
CA MET A 835 27.90 13.31 33.89
C MET A 835 28.63 12.85 35.17
N LYS A 836 29.92 12.50 35.06
CA LYS A 836 30.83 12.20 36.18
C LYS A 836 31.66 13.42 36.51
#